data_AF-A0AAU2KQR6-F1
#
_entry.id   AF-A0AAU2KQR6-F1
#
_cell.length_a   1.000
_cell.length_b   1.000
_cell.length_c   1.000
_cell.angle_alpha   90.00
_cell.angle_beta   90.00
_cell.angle_gamma   90.00
#
_symmetry.space_group_name_H-M   'P 1'
#
loop_
_entity.id
_entity.type
_entity.pdbx_description
1 polymer ?
#
loop_
_entity_poly.entity_id
_entity_poly.type
_entity_poly.pdbx_seq_one_letter_code
_entity_poly.pdbx_strand_id
1 'polypeptide(L)'
;MSDQASGGVQGLRTWSAEAAERVRELIPAMGARAVPPAAYDRSIGELDQLVRLLDHDPVLRGAVSVWLGGALALRLSTGAGTDTDRERAERLLRDARDRRTALGATVGTQERRWAALFLLTLLTPMRSQPGAPGNVPDLAAFVDWFTRSGPDGVMTFATEIHELTDDIAELPLPPEFLTEYRRLRELFSASTGPDFTEILANVMPVGDPFADVLRQTMGRMFNGGGPGAEGPEGAAADGAGGERDTRAAPAEEEGAAAPAAEGDAAPAPDPEPEPPLALGDIRRIAAALDAVNATTHGFDEALRNGDPQALNEMLRKLRSVQDMPPPGPDPTPGIEALMALLLNVSAGVGGTIQDQSTGRAHVDAVARYFENYGGPLPPGFRDPAVLGRAQALYAKVLDAGDAEDGEALRGLVDDAEELARTAPEGHPFRFVVELTLGAALTRLGAVIGDLELIRRGTPFLEQGMAGARAVDFPFAEATPLPTGPDFALLRAALSGGTAPGVDHVPPPADASTDEVYSAALSAGLQYALTRDQAVLDMHIDELERVRDAVREGKAPRIAAEALWRLAEAYRERGVRDQDVQDIRALGAAEEALTALAADVLLQAGAEHGLLTARSGANRGVQAALWAASQGRLHEAVAVLELGRALVLHAASTSSAVPELLDADGYHELAEAWREAVAAGADGAPGDAREQGVPGELPSTLRRRALEALGYRRRGGLLGTPTPADLADGVAASGADALVYLVPGEDAEAGVAIIVSPERGLAMKVLPLLSGAENGPVERYLDATALIDAAAPDDAAAAQSWEQSLGALCDWAHDVLGPVVTALEEALRPGGDRAQEPLRVVLVPCGRLGIVPWHAARGPGGTSPAYLCRTTVFSYAASGSQFLRTVRRAPRDPAAAPVLLADPTLGLTYAEVEVLALRNAFYPGARLCGGMFEVPEDELLPGTPEEVLGFLTEGASLLHVASHGSAGVRPTVSALHLAAGPAGDPPAEADGTDPGDLTVTRLLDQPVRRQATADGPLVVLSACRTDLSTRDHDEALTLTTAFVSGGARDVVGSRWAADDGTAALLMAVFHHYLNAEGLSPVDALRAAQLWMLDPGRETPGSLSGVLLRQAERTDLDRVPLWAAFIHQGHPGPAGTRKTSEGGGPDEHEW
;
A
#
# COMPACT_ATOMS: atom_id res chain seq x y z
N MET A 1 19.56 -58.86 45.58
CA MET A 1 18.59 -57.74 45.70
C MET A 1 19.43 -56.51 46.01
N SER A 2 19.58 -55.52 45.15
CA SER A 2 18.62 -54.96 44.16
C SER A 2 18.98 -55.22 42.69
N ASP A 3 18.02 -55.01 41.78
CA ASP A 3 18.10 -55.32 40.35
C ASP A 3 18.94 -54.32 39.53
N GLN A 4 20.18 -54.67 39.20
CA GLN A 4 20.93 -54.03 38.10
C GLN A 4 20.64 -54.64 36.72
N ALA A 5 19.76 -55.66 36.65
CA ALA A 5 19.44 -56.40 35.43
C ALA A 5 17.93 -56.35 35.07
N SER A 6 17.20 -55.36 35.59
CA SER A 6 15.85 -55.03 35.11
C SER A 6 15.93 -54.35 33.76
N GLY A 7 15.15 -54.80 32.78
CA GLY A 7 15.05 -54.18 31.46
C GLY A 7 14.66 -52.70 31.51
N GLY A 8 13.99 -52.25 32.57
CA GLY A 8 13.68 -50.82 32.79
C GLY A 8 14.91 -49.97 33.13
N VAL A 9 15.86 -50.50 33.92
CA VAL A 9 17.12 -49.78 34.26
C VAL A 9 18.03 -49.70 33.03
N GLN A 10 18.07 -50.75 32.22
CA GLN A 10 18.85 -50.75 30.99
C GLN A 10 18.19 -49.87 29.92
N GLY A 11 16.86 -49.86 29.82
CA GLY A 11 16.11 -48.93 28.97
C GLY A 11 16.30 -47.46 29.36
N LEU A 12 16.27 -47.13 30.66
CA LEU A 12 16.60 -45.78 31.15
C LEU A 12 18.04 -45.35 30.82
N ARG A 13 19.00 -46.27 30.85
CA ARG A 13 20.40 -46.00 30.45
C ARG A 13 20.55 -45.74 28.96
N THR A 14 19.89 -46.53 28.11
CA THR A 14 19.83 -46.28 26.67
C THR A 14 19.15 -44.94 26.37
N TRP A 15 17.98 -44.68 26.96
CA TRP A 15 17.24 -43.42 26.78
C TRP A 15 18.05 -42.19 27.23
N SER A 16 18.76 -42.28 28.37
CA SER A 16 19.63 -41.19 28.84
C SER A 16 20.80 -40.90 27.89
N ALA A 17 21.36 -41.95 27.25
CA ALA A 17 22.43 -41.79 26.26
C ALA A 17 21.90 -41.17 24.96
N GLU A 18 20.75 -41.63 24.47
CA GLU A 18 20.10 -41.07 23.28
C GLU A 18 19.68 -39.61 23.45
N ALA A 19 19.15 -39.24 24.62
CA ALA A 19 18.80 -37.85 24.92
C ALA A 19 20.04 -36.95 25.01
N ALA A 20 21.17 -37.47 25.49
CA ALA A 20 22.45 -36.78 25.49
C ALA A 20 23.03 -36.59 24.07
N GLU A 21 22.96 -37.62 23.22
CA GLU A 21 23.38 -37.49 21.81
C GLU A 21 22.50 -36.48 21.05
N ARG A 22 21.17 -36.49 21.26
CA ARG A 22 20.28 -35.47 20.67
C ARG A 22 20.73 -34.04 20.98
N VAL A 23 21.15 -33.75 22.21
CA VAL A 23 21.68 -32.40 22.56
C VAL A 23 23.04 -32.14 21.92
N ARG A 24 23.89 -33.16 21.70
CA ARG A 24 25.13 -32.99 20.93
C ARG A 24 24.88 -32.66 19.47
N GLU A 25 23.85 -33.27 18.86
CA GLU A 25 23.41 -32.97 17.50
C GLU A 25 22.89 -31.53 17.35
N LEU A 26 22.53 -30.84 18.45
CA LEU A 26 22.18 -29.41 18.44
C LEU A 26 23.40 -28.48 18.55
N ILE A 27 24.61 -29.00 18.78
CA ILE A 27 25.83 -28.18 18.86
C ILE A 27 26.31 -27.85 17.44
N PRO A 28 26.51 -26.56 17.07
CA PRO A 28 26.94 -26.16 15.73
C PRO A 28 28.20 -26.89 15.24
N ALA A 29 29.17 -27.09 16.13
CA ALA A 29 30.42 -27.84 15.86
C ALA A 29 30.23 -29.29 15.42
N MET A 30 29.07 -29.90 15.69
CA MET A 30 28.74 -31.27 15.31
C MET A 30 28.01 -31.36 13.96
N GLY A 31 27.88 -30.23 13.24
CA GLY A 31 27.27 -30.15 11.92
C GLY A 31 25.85 -29.58 11.89
N ALA A 32 25.36 -29.04 13.00
CA ALA A 32 24.01 -28.46 13.07
C ALA A 32 23.91 -27.16 12.23
N ARG A 33 23.04 -27.15 11.22
CA ARG A 33 22.59 -25.93 10.51
C ARG A 33 21.16 -25.60 10.94
N ALA A 34 20.89 -24.33 11.26
CA ALA A 34 19.57 -23.74 11.51
C ALA A 34 18.59 -24.65 12.30
N VAL A 35 18.85 -24.85 13.59
CA VAL A 35 18.00 -25.67 14.48
C VAL A 35 16.73 -24.90 14.88
N PRO A 36 15.51 -25.40 14.60
CA PRO A 36 14.27 -24.71 14.96
C PRO A 36 14.03 -24.72 16.48
N PRO A 37 13.44 -23.66 17.08
CA PRO A 37 13.24 -23.53 18.53
C PRO A 37 12.62 -24.76 19.21
N ALA A 38 11.62 -25.38 18.56
CA ALA A 38 10.91 -26.55 19.07
C ALA A 38 11.80 -27.79 19.30
N ALA A 39 12.99 -27.87 18.69
CA ALA A 39 13.95 -28.96 18.95
C ALA A 39 14.62 -28.84 20.33
N TYR A 40 14.90 -27.61 20.77
CA TYR A 40 15.42 -27.35 22.11
C TYR A 40 14.37 -27.67 23.17
N ASP A 41 13.13 -27.19 22.99
CA ASP A 41 12.04 -27.42 23.96
C ASP A 41 11.73 -28.91 24.16
N ARG A 42 11.75 -29.69 23.07
CA ARG A 42 11.61 -31.16 23.11
C ARG A 42 12.72 -31.81 23.94
N SER A 43 13.96 -31.40 23.69
CA SER A 43 15.15 -31.96 24.36
C SER A 43 15.18 -31.58 25.84
N ILE A 44 14.83 -30.33 26.18
CA ILE A 44 14.70 -29.84 27.55
C ILE A 44 13.63 -30.63 28.30
N GLY A 45 12.42 -30.77 27.73
CA GLY A 45 11.32 -31.52 28.34
C GLY A 45 11.64 -33.01 28.58
N GLU A 46 12.29 -33.65 27.61
CA GLU A 46 12.77 -35.04 27.72
C GLU A 46 13.79 -35.22 28.86
N LEU A 47 14.79 -34.34 28.92
CA LEU A 47 15.83 -34.40 29.95
C LEU A 47 15.28 -34.06 31.34
N ASP A 48 14.32 -33.13 31.46
CA ASP A 48 13.66 -32.80 32.72
C ASP A 48 12.82 -33.98 33.25
N GLN A 49 12.24 -34.80 32.36
CA GLN A 49 11.58 -36.05 32.72
C GLN A 49 12.59 -37.11 33.21
N LEU A 50 13.72 -37.27 32.50
CA LEU A 50 14.79 -38.20 32.88
C LEU A 50 15.41 -37.84 34.25
N VAL A 51 15.69 -36.57 34.54
CA VAL A 51 16.25 -36.12 35.84
C VAL A 51 15.37 -36.53 37.03
N ARG A 52 14.04 -36.62 36.85
CA ARG A 52 13.08 -37.06 37.88
C ARG A 52 13.02 -38.58 38.02
N LEU A 53 13.15 -39.33 36.92
CA LEU A 53 13.13 -40.80 36.93
C LEU A 53 14.41 -41.41 37.51
N LEU A 54 15.53 -40.67 37.45
CA LEU A 54 16.87 -41.13 37.83
C LEU A 54 17.26 -40.84 39.29
N ASP A 55 16.30 -40.57 40.18
CA ASP A 55 16.52 -40.45 41.64
C ASP A 55 17.32 -41.64 42.24
N HIS A 56 17.24 -42.81 41.61
CA HIS A 56 17.87 -44.07 42.05
C HIS A 56 19.27 -44.35 41.45
N ASP A 57 19.70 -43.61 40.42
CA ASP A 57 21.03 -43.71 39.82
C ASP A 57 21.65 -42.29 39.75
N PRO A 58 22.26 -41.82 40.85
CA PRO A 58 22.69 -40.43 40.98
C PRO A 58 23.85 -40.07 40.03
N VAL A 59 24.60 -41.06 39.52
CA VAL A 59 25.65 -40.85 38.50
C VAL A 59 25.01 -40.55 37.15
N LEU A 60 24.03 -41.36 36.73
CA LEU A 60 23.32 -41.12 35.47
C LEU A 60 22.49 -39.84 35.54
N ARG A 61 21.84 -39.57 36.67
CA ARG A 61 21.17 -38.29 36.93
C ARG A 61 22.12 -37.10 36.83
N GLY A 62 23.35 -37.25 37.31
CA GLY A 62 24.41 -36.25 37.19
C GLY A 62 24.71 -35.91 35.74
N ALA A 63 24.93 -36.94 34.91
CA ALA A 63 25.16 -36.77 33.47
C ALA A 63 23.97 -36.10 32.76
N VAL A 64 22.74 -36.58 32.98
CA VAL A 64 21.52 -35.98 32.38
C VAL A 64 21.33 -34.52 32.81
N SER A 65 21.64 -34.18 34.07
CA SER A 65 21.58 -32.79 34.57
C SER A 65 22.56 -31.85 33.84
N VAL A 66 23.73 -32.34 33.42
CA VAL A 66 24.68 -31.57 32.59
C VAL A 66 24.10 -31.32 31.20
N TRP A 67 23.54 -32.34 30.55
CA TRP A 67 22.92 -32.18 29.23
C TRP A 67 21.65 -31.31 29.27
N LEU A 68 20.90 -31.32 30.37
CA LEU A 68 19.79 -30.38 30.59
C LEU A 68 20.29 -28.93 30.71
N GLY A 69 21.36 -28.70 31.48
CA GLY A 69 22.03 -27.40 31.54
C GLY A 69 22.55 -26.95 30.17
N GLY A 70 23.09 -27.88 29.38
CA GLY A 70 23.55 -27.63 28.01
C GLY A 70 22.44 -27.29 27.03
N ALA A 71 21.31 -28.01 27.05
CA ALA A 71 20.16 -27.71 26.20
C ALA A 71 19.55 -26.33 26.52
N LEU A 72 19.49 -25.96 27.81
CA LEU A 72 19.08 -24.61 28.24
C LEU A 72 20.09 -23.55 27.76
N ALA A 73 21.40 -23.81 27.89
CA ALA A 73 22.46 -22.91 27.41
C ALA A 73 22.41 -22.68 25.89
N LEU A 74 22.20 -23.73 25.10
CA LEU A 74 22.07 -23.62 23.65
C LEU A 74 20.81 -22.80 23.27
N ARG A 75 19.65 -23.05 23.91
CA ARG A 75 18.43 -22.24 23.67
C ARG A 75 18.61 -20.77 24.04
N LEU A 76 19.38 -20.48 25.09
CA LEU A 76 19.72 -19.11 25.48
C LEU A 76 20.67 -18.43 24.47
N SER A 77 21.56 -19.19 23.83
CA SER A 77 22.46 -18.66 22.80
C SER A 77 21.73 -18.27 21.51
N THR A 78 20.55 -18.83 21.23
CA THR A 78 19.67 -18.43 20.12
C THR A 78 18.65 -17.35 20.50
N GLY A 79 18.80 -16.70 21.67
CA GLY A 79 17.88 -15.67 22.16
C GLY A 79 16.51 -16.17 22.68
N ALA A 80 16.23 -17.48 22.61
CA ALA A 80 14.89 -18.04 22.85
C ALA A 80 14.67 -18.54 24.30
N GLY A 81 15.39 -18.00 25.28
CA GLY A 81 15.34 -18.46 26.69
C GLY A 81 15.12 -17.32 27.69
N THR A 82 14.55 -17.66 28.85
CA THR A 82 14.24 -16.70 29.92
C THR A 82 15.40 -16.49 30.90
N ASP A 83 15.35 -15.44 31.72
CA ASP A 83 16.31 -15.26 32.81
C ASP A 83 16.26 -16.43 33.83
N THR A 84 15.07 -16.99 34.07
CA THR A 84 14.89 -18.18 34.90
C THR A 84 15.54 -19.43 34.31
N ASP A 85 15.61 -19.57 32.99
CA ASP A 85 16.39 -20.61 32.33
C ASP A 85 17.89 -20.37 32.49
N ARG A 86 18.34 -19.12 32.39
CA ARG A 86 19.76 -18.77 32.54
C ARG A 86 20.28 -19.11 33.93
N GLU A 87 19.58 -18.66 34.97
CA GLU A 87 19.91 -19.06 36.34
C GLU A 87 19.89 -20.59 36.53
N ARG A 88 18.92 -21.28 35.90
CA ARG A 88 18.78 -22.74 36.01
C ARG A 88 19.96 -23.46 35.34
N ALA A 89 20.35 -23.03 34.15
CA ALA A 89 21.48 -23.57 33.42
C ALA A 89 22.80 -23.30 34.16
N GLU A 90 23.04 -22.05 34.59
CA GLU A 90 24.22 -21.69 35.37
C GLU A 90 24.35 -22.49 36.66
N ARG A 91 23.27 -22.64 37.45
CA ARG A 91 23.27 -23.47 38.67
C ARG A 91 23.64 -24.91 38.35
N LEU A 92 22.98 -25.55 37.40
CA LEU A 92 23.24 -26.96 37.03
C LEU A 92 24.68 -27.17 36.56
N LEU A 93 25.22 -26.26 35.75
CA LEU A 93 26.56 -26.38 35.17
C LEU A 93 27.67 -26.05 36.18
N ARG A 94 27.49 -25.01 37.01
CA ARG A 94 28.43 -24.68 38.11
C ARG A 94 28.43 -25.77 39.18
N ASP A 95 27.26 -26.27 39.60
CA ASP A 95 27.16 -27.38 40.55
C ASP A 95 27.79 -28.66 40.01
N ALA A 96 27.61 -28.99 38.72
CA ALA A 96 28.24 -30.15 38.09
C ALA A 96 29.78 -30.06 38.03
N ARG A 97 30.36 -28.85 37.93
CA ARG A 97 31.81 -28.63 37.96
C ARG A 97 32.38 -28.69 39.38
N ASP A 98 31.73 -28.08 40.39
CA ASP A 98 32.23 -28.13 41.77
C ASP A 98 31.98 -29.50 42.44
N ARG A 99 33.05 -30.27 42.62
CA ARG A 99 33.08 -31.57 43.29
C ARG A 99 32.59 -31.55 44.76
N ARG A 100 32.46 -30.37 45.38
CA ARG A 100 31.92 -30.21 46.73
C ARG A 100 30.39 -30.26 46.78
N THR A 101 29.70 -30.07 45.66
CA THR A 101 28.24 -30.13 45.60
C THR A 101 27.75 -31.57 45.46
N ALA A 102 26.48 -31.81 45.79
CA ALA A 102 25.85 -33.12 45.62
C ALA A 102 25.82 -33.57 44.14
N LEU A 103 25.76 -32.63 43.19
CA LEU A 103 25.77 -32.91 41.76
C LEU A 103 27.19 -33.23 41.28
N GLY A 104 28.14 -32.31 41.48
CA GLY A 104 29.52 -32.45 41.01
C GLY A 104 30.30 -33.61 41.62
N ALA A 105 29.89 -34.11 42.80
CA ALA A 105 30.42 -35.35 43.38
C ALA A 105 30.07 -36.63 42.58
N THR A 106 29.01 -36.59 41.75
CA THR A 106 28.49 -37.76 41.01
C THR A 106 28.74 -37.69 39.50
N VAL A 107 29.02 -36.49 38.98
CA VAL A 107 29.31 -36.23 37.56
C VAL A 107 30.71 -36.75 37.18
N GLY A 108 30.83 -37.32 35.98
CA GLY A 108 32.10 -37.82 35.43
C GLY A 108 33.04 -36.71 34.94
N THR A 109 34.27 -37.06 34.58
CA THR A 109 35.24 -36.07 34.09
C THR A 109 34.89 -35.57 32.69
N GLN A 110 34.32 -36.41 31.82
CA GLN A 110 33.90 -36.01 30.48
C GLN A 110 32.71 -35.04 30.55
N GLU A 111 31.73 -35.33 31.41
CA GLU A 111 30.55 -34.49 31.63
C GLU A 111 30.93 -33.15 32.25
N ARG A 112 31.95 -33.09 33.12
CA ARG A 112 32.49 -31.79 33.61
C ARG A 112 33.09 -30.92 32.50
N ARG A 113 33.72 -31.52 31.49
CA ARG A 113 34.26 -30.81 30.32
C ARG A 113 33.16 -30.31 29.40
N TRP A 114 32.13 -31.12 29.17
CA TRP A 114 30.91 -30.65 28.49
C TRP A 114 30.22 -29.53 29.27
N ALA A 115 30.16 -29.63 30.61
CA ALA A 115 29.65 -28.55 31.44
C ALA A 115 30.50 -27.27 31.35
N ALA A 116 31.82 -27.39 31.16
CA ALA A 116 32.68 -26.24 30.89
C ALA A 116 32.36 -25.58 29.54
N LEU A 117 32.14 -26.36 28.47
CA LEU A 117 31.71 -25.82 27.17
C LEU A 117 30.41 -25.02 27.29
N PHE A 118 29.35 -25.64 27.84
CA PHE A 118 28.05 -25.00 27.98
C PHE A 118 28.06 -23.79 28.94
N LEU A 119 28.88 -23.85 30.00
CA LEU A 119 29.03 -22.72 30.91
C LEU A 119 29.79 -21.57 30.25
N LEU A 120 30.79 -21.85 29.42
CA LEU A 120 31.47 -20.81 28.63
C LEU A 120 30.52 -20.16 27.62
N THR A 121 29.64 -20.92 26.97
CA THR A 121 28.57 -20.38 26.10
C THR A 121 27.64 -19.41 26.86
N LEU A 122 27.33 -19.68 28.13
CA LEU A 122 26.49 -18.79 28.96
C LEU A 122 27.22 -17.53 29.45
N LEU A 123 28.50 -17.67 29.81
CA LEU A 123 29.28 -16.62 30.44
C LEU A 123 29.96 -15.67 29.42
N THR A 124 30.08 -16.07 28.15
CA THR A 124 30.71 -15.23 27.12
C THR A 124 29.95 -13.91 26.94
N PRO A 125 30.59 -12.74 27.10
CA PRO A 125 29.91 -11.45 27.03
C PRO A 125 29.67 -10.97 25.60
N MET A 126 30.38 -11.56 24.63
CA MET A 126 30.15 -11.36 23.20
C MET A 126 28.94 -12.19 22.78
N ARG A 127 27.76 -11.58 22.80
CA ARG A 127 26.55 -12.16 22.20
C ARG A 127 26.51 -11.76 20.73
N SER A 128 25.96 -12.62 19.89
CA SER A 128 25.59 -12.20 18.53
C SER A 128 24.32 -11.35 18.60
N GLN A 129 24.23 -10.31 17.76
CA GLN A 129 23.02 -9.52 17.61
C GLN A 129 21.87 -10.41 17.10
N PRO A 130 20.65 -10.32 17.68
CA PRO A 130 19.49 -11.04 17.16
C PRO A 130 19.18 -10.60 15.71
N GLY A 131 19.02 -11.56 14.80
CA GLY A 131 18.69 -11.31 13.39
C GLY A 131 19.84 -10.80 12.52
N ALA A 132 21.10 -10.93 12.96
CA ALA A 132 22.27 -10.55 12.15
C ALA A 132 23.03 -11.80 11.63
N PRO A 133 23.06 -12.08 10.32
CA PRO A 133 23.96 -13.08 9.75
C PRO A 133 25.43 -12.80 10.08
N GLY A 134 26.18 -13.82 10.48
CA GLY A 134 27.65 -13.76 10.60
C GLY A 134 28.25 -13.53 11.98
N ASN A 135 27.55 -13.88 13.07
CA ASN A 135 28.02 -13.73 14.47
C ASN A 135 28.38 -12.28 14.87
N VAL A 136 27.77 -11.27 14.24
CA VAL A 136 28.02 -9.84 14.53
C VAL A 136 27.82 -9.56 16.04
N PRO A 137 28.82 -9.01 16.75
CA PRO A 137 28.76 -8.84 18.20
C PRO A 137 27.81 -7.71 18.62
N ASP A 138 27.05 -7.94 19.69
CA ASP A 138 26.24 -6.97 20.42
C ASP A 138 27.16 -6.13 21.32
N LEU A 139 27.56 -4.96 20.82
CA LEU A 139 28.56 -4.09 21.46
C LEU A 139 27.98 -3.41 22.70
N ALA A 140 26.71 -3.03 22.68
CA ALA A 140 25.99 -2.46 23.82
C ALA A 140 25.93 -3.45 24.97
N ALA A 141 25.55 -4.72 24.75
CA ALA A 141 25.53 -5.74 25.79
C ALA A 141 26.94 -6.03 26.35
N PHE A 142 27.98 -5.99 25.50
CA PHE A 142 29.37 -6.11 25.93
C PHE A 142 29.81 -4.94 26.84
N VAL A 143 29.54 -3.69 26.44
CA VAL A 143 29.79 -2.48 27.25
C VAL A 143 29.04 -2.57 28.58
N ASP A 144 27.79 -3.00 28.57
CA ASP A 144 26.95 -3.11 29.75
C ASP A 144 27.41 -4.21 30.71
N TRP A 145 27.88 -5.34 30.18
CA TRP A 145 28.53 -6.40 30.95
C TRP A 145 29.84 -5.90 31.59
N PHE A 146 30.69 -5.21 30.83
CA PHE A 146 31.94 -4.64 31.32
C PHE A 146 31.67 -3.63 32.45
N THR A 147 30.66 -2.78 32.27
CA THR A 147 30.21 -1.79 33.26
C THR A 147 29.69 -2.44 34.55
N ARG A 148 28.86 -3.48 34.44
CA ARG A 148 28.32 -4.20 35.61
C ARG A 148 29.40 -4.98 36.37
N SER A 149 30.39 -5.52 35.67
CA SER A 149 31.42 -6.38 36.26
C SER A 149 32.55 -5.59 36.93
N GLY A 150 32.94 -4.44 36.35
CA GLY A 150 34.07 -3.64 36.82
C GLY A 150 35.43 -4.37 36.70
N PRO A 151 36.55 -3.72 37.06
CA PRO A 151 37.89 -4.26 36.84
C PRO A 151 38.12 -5.62 37.52
N ASP A 152 37.72 -5.75 38.80
CA ASP A 152 37.88 -6.99 39.58
C ASP A 152 37.00 -8.13 39.04
N GLY A 153 35.80 -7.81 38.52
CA GLY A 153 34.90 -8.78 37.89
C GLY A 153 35.44 -9.28 36.56
N VAL A 154 36.02 -8.39 35.73
CA VAL A 154 36.68 -8.76 34.47
C VAL A 154 37.91 -9.64 34.72
N MET A 155 38.71 -9.37 35.76
CA MET A 155 39.83 -10.24 36.14
C MET A 155 39.38 -11.62 36.65
N THR A 156 38.29 -11.66 37.43
CA THR A 156 37.67 -12.92 37.89
C THR A 156 37.16 -13.73 36.70
N PHE A 157 36.50 -13.07 35.75
CA PHE A 157 36.00 -13.66 34.51
C PHE A 157 37.12 -14.19 33.60
N ALA A 158 38.20 -13.42 33.40
CA ALA A 158 39.35 -13.86 32.62
C ALA A 158 40.01 -15.12 33.23
N THR A 159 40.04 -15.22 34.57
CA THR A 159 40.50 -16.42 35.28
C THR A 159 39.56 -17.62 35.05
N GLU A 160 38.24 -17.40 35.12
CA GLU A 160 37.24 -18.44 34.86
C GLU A 160 37.26 -18.92 33.39
N ILE A 161 37.48 -18.03 32.41
CA ILE A 161 37.72 -18.40 31.00
C ILE A 161 38.92 -19.35 30.85
N HIS A 162 40.02 -19.09 31.55
CA HIS A 162 41.21 -19.96 31.46
C HIS A 162 40.91 -21.37 31.96
N GLU A 163 40.24 -21.51 33.12
CA GLU A 163 39.83 -22.82 33.65
C GLU A 163 38.80 -23.53 32.75
N LEU A 164 37.88 -22.79 32.13
CA LEU A 164 36.88 -23.35 31.21
C LEU A 164 37.52 -23.82 29.91
N THR A 165 38.41 -23.02 29.32
CA THR A 165 39.04 -23.34 28.02
C THR A 165 40.07 -24.47 28.12
N ASP A 166 40.75 -24.65 29.26
CA ASP A 166 41.59 -25.83 29.53
C ASP A 166 40.74 -27.13 29.59
N ASP A 167 39.57 -27.12 30.24
CA ASP A 167 38.63 -28.26 30.25
C ASP A 167 38.09 -28.57 28.84
N ILE A 168 37.77 -27.54 28.04
CA ILE A 168 37.23 -27.67 26.67
C ILE A 168 38.28 -28.20 25.68
N ALA A 169 39.56 -27.87 25.86
CA ALA A 169 40.64 -28.30 24.97
C ALA A 169 40.83 -29.82 24.91
N GLU A 170 40.31 -30.56 25.90
CA GLU A 170 40.29 -32.03 25.92
C GLU A 170 38.95 -32.66 25.46
N LEU A 171 38.01 -31.88 24.91
CA LEU A 171 36.80 -32.42 24.28
C LEU A 171 37.06 -32.94 22.85
N PRO A 172 36.32 -33.97 22.38
CA PRO A 172 36.43 -34.50 21.02
C PRO A 172 35.67 -33.62 20.00
N LEU A 173 36.08 -32.35 19.90
CA LEU A 173 35.50 -31.35 18.99
C LEU A 173 36.43 -31.07 17.80
N PRO A 174 35.92 -30.55 16.67
CA PRO A 174 36.76 -30.20 15.52
C PRO A 174 37.87 -29.20 15.87
N PRO A 175 39.08 -29.32 15.28
CA PRO A 175 40.19 -28.41 15.57
C PRO A 175 39.88 -26.93 15.28
N GLU A 176 39.04 -26.67 14.28
CA GLU A 176 38.59 -25.34 13.87
C GLU A 176 37.74 -24.69 14.97
N PHE A 177 36.75 -25.41 15.49
CA PHE A 177 35.90 -24.96 16.61
C PHE A 177 36.73 -24.73 17.90
N LEU A 178 37.70 -25.61 18.19
CA LEU A 178 38.62 -25.40 19.32
C LEU A 178 39.57 -24.21 19.12
N THR A 179 39.77 -23.73 17.89
CA THR A 179 40.61 -22.55 17.62
C THR A 179 39.89 -21.25 17.98
N GLU A 180 38.58 -21.19 17.84
CA GLU A 180 37.75 -20.05 18.26
C GLU A 180 37.84 -19.81 19.77
N TYR A 181 37.71 -20.85 20.59
CA TYR A 181 37.88 -20.75 22.05
C TYR A 181 39.33 -20.44 22.48
N ARG A 182 40.33 -20.83 21.70
CA ARG A 182 41.73 -20.41 21.93
C ARG A 182 41.92 -18.93 21.66
N ARG A 183 41.33 -18.39 20.59
CA ARG A 183 41.30 -16.94 20.34
C ARG A 183 40.59 -16.17 21.46
N LEU A 184 39.45 -16.68 21.95
CA LEU A 184 38.75 -16.08 23.09
C LEU A 184 39.64 -16.03 24.34
N ARG A 185 40.36 -17.11 24.63
CA ARG A 185 41.37 -17.14 25.70
C ARG A 185 42.49 -16.14 25.48
N GLU A 186 43.05 -16.08 24.27
CA GLU A 186 44.13 -15.16 23.91
C GLU A 186 43.69 -13.69 24.10
N LEU A 187 42.49 -13.34 23.63
CA LEU A 187 41.86 -12.02 23.74
C LEU A 187 41.69 -11.54 25.20
N PHE A 188 41.39 -12.45 26.13
CA PHE A 188 41.33 -12.16 27.58
C PHE A 188 42.63 -12.49 28.34
N SER A 189 43.73 -12.82 27.66
CA SER A 189 45.04 -13.11 28.28
C SER A 189 46.05 -11.96 28.21
N ALA A 190 45.86 -11.02 27.28
CA ALA A 190 46.78 -9.89 27.05
C ALA A 190 46.58 -8.70 28.02
N SER A 191 45.46 -8.66 28.73
CA SER A 191 44.96 -7.44 29.40
C SER A 191 45.46 -7.27 30.84
N THR A 192 46.72 -6.85 31.03
CA THR A 192 47.21 -6.34 32.33
C THR A 192 47.19 -4.81 32.44
N GLY A 193 46.23 -4.16 31.78
CA GLY A 193 45.99 -2.72 31.83
C GLY A 193 44.54 -2.37 31.42
N PRO A 194 43.99 -1.24 31.88
CA PRO A 194 42.60 -0.86 31.63
C PRO A 194 42.45 -0.12 30.29
N ASP A 195 42.81 -0.78 29.18
CA ASP A 195 42.52 -0.23 27.84
C ASP A 195 41.40 -1.03 27.17
N PHE A 196 40.18 -0.58 27.42
CA PHE A 196 38.94 -1.12 26.85
C PHE A 196 38.95 -1.07 25.31
N THR A 197 39.69 -0.13 24.71
CA THR A 197 39.69 0.09 23.26
C THR A 197 40.41 -1.03 22.51
N GLU A 198 41.51 -1.57 23.05
CA GLU A 198 42.28 -2.66 22.45
C GLU A 198 41.49 -3.97 22.49
N ILE A 199 40.74 -4.22 23.57
CA ILE A 199 39.84 -5.37 23.65
C ILE A 199 38.73 -5.23 22.60
N LEU A 200 38.03 -4.09 22.55
CA LEU A 200 36.94 -3.87 21.59
C LEU A 200 37.40 -3.97 20.12
N ALA A 201 38.59 -3.47 19.81
CA ALA A 201 39.16 -3.53 18.45
C ALA A 201 39.57 -4.95 18.00
N ASN A 202 39.78 -5.87 18.94
CA ASN A 202 40.11 -7.28 18.67
C ASN A 202 38.88 -8.21 18.68
N VAL A 203 37.71 -7.71 19.09
CA VAL A 203 36.42 -8.42 19.04
C VAL A 203 35.80 -8.42 17.63
N MET A 204 36.16 -7.45 16.78
CA MET A 204 35.63 -7.32 15.42
C MET A 204 36.27 -8.31 14.43
N PRO A 205 35.55 -8.75 13.37
CA PRO A 205 36.09 -9.63 12.34
C PRO A 205 37.31 -9.04 11.60
N VAL A 206 38.29 -9.90 11.29
CA VAL A 206 39.49 -9.48 10.53
C VAL A 206 39.10 -9.25 9.06
N GLY A 207 39.23 -8.00 8.60
CA GLY A 207 38.88 -7.58 7.24
C GLY A 207 37.61 -6.71 7.17
N ASP A 208 36.93 -6.47 8.28
CA ASP A 208 35.78 -5.57 8.37
C ASP A 208 36.21 -4.09 8.14
N PRO A 209 35.67 -3.38 7.12
CA PRO A 209 36.00 -1.98 6.87
C PRO A 209 35.66 -1.05 8.05
N PHE A 210 34.64 -1.37 8.84
CA PHE A 210 34.23 -0.59 10.00
C PHE A 210 35.16 -0.81 11.20
N ALA A 211 35.87 -1.94 11.30
CA ALA A 211 36.87 -2.14 12.34
C ALA A 211 38.04 -1.15 12.21
N ASP A 212 38.43 -0.80 10.98
CA ASP A 212 39.46 0.21 10.73
C ASP A 212 38.97 1.64 10.97
N VAL A 213 37.71 1.94 10.63
CA VAL A 213 37.06 3.22 10.96
C VAL A 213 36.89 3.38 12.47
N LEU A 214 36.45 2.33 13.18
CA LEU A 214 36.34 2.31 14.63
C LEU A 214 37.72 2.51 15.27
N ARG A 215 38.76 1.83 14.78
CA ARG A 215 40.13 1.98 15.28
C ARG A 215 40.73 3.37 14.99
N GLN A 216 40.38 4.01 13.88
CA GLN A 216 40.75 5.41 13.62
C GLN A 216 39.97 6.39 14.51
N THR A 217 38.67 6.19 14.70
CA THR A 217 37.81 7.09 15.49
C THR A 217 38.15 6.99 16.97
N MET A 218 38.22 5.77 17.52
CA MET A 218 38.76 5.50 18.86
C MET A 218 40.21 6.00 18.98
N GLY A 219 41.06 5.74 17.99
CA GLY A 219 42.46 6.19 18.00
C GLY A 219 42.60 7.71 18.09
N ARG A 220 41.73 8.47 17.41
CA ARG A 220 41.69 9.94 17.52
C ARG A 220 41.07 10.43 18.84
N MET A 221 40.09 9.71 19.39
CA MET A 221 39.40 10.08 20.64
C MET A 221 40.19 9.70 21.93
N PHE A 222 40.97 8.62 21.90
CA PHE A 222 41.70 8.13 23.08
C PHE A 222 43.18 8.52 23.09
N ASN A 223 43.84 8.61 21.92
CA ASN A 223 45.23 9.07 21.80
C ASN A 223 45.29 10.51 21.27
N GLY A 224 44.97 11.47 22.13
CA GLY A 224 45.25 12.89 21.91
C GLY A 224 46.76 13.17 21.89
N GLY A 225 47.41 12.98 20.74
CA GLY A 225 48.84 13.21 20.56
C GLY A 225 49.25 13.24 19.07
N GLY A 226 50.00 14.28 18.68
CA GLY A 226 50.33 14.56 17.27
C GLY A 226 51.30 13.58 16.59
N PRO A 227 51.57 13.77 15.30
CA PRO A 227 52.29 12.79 14.47
C PRO A 227 53.80 12.77 14.74
N GLY A 228 54.36 11.60 15.06
CA GLY A 228 55.81 11.36 14.96
C GLY A 228 56.38 10.26 15.85
N ALA A 229 56.59 9.06 15.28
CA ALA A 229 57.57 8.08 15.78
C ALA A 229 57.99 7.13 14.64
N GLU A 230 59.23 7.26 14.14
CA GLU A 230 59.81 6.33 13.16
C GLU A 230 60.65 5.22 13.82
N GLY A 231 60.45 3.98 13.33
CA GLY A 231 61.54 3.02 13.09
C GLY A 231 61.66 1.81 14.04
N PRO A 232 62.47 0.77 13.67
CA PRO A 232 63.38 0.72 12.51
C PRO A 232 63.33 -0.59 11.64
N GLU A 233 64.02 -0.52 10.49
CA GLU A 233 64.61 -1.64 9.67
C GLU A 233 63.68 -2.71 9.01
N GLY A 234 63.88 -3.09 7.74
CA GLY A 234 64.82 -2.59 6.73
C GLY A 234 64.85 -3.40 5.40
N ALA A 235 65.69 -2.93 4.47
CA ALA A 235 66.07 -3.51 3.16
C ALA A 235 65.00 -3.58 2.03
N ALA A 236 65.31 -3.32 0.76
CA ALA A 236 66.45 -2.62 0.13
C ALA A 236 66.10 -2.29 -1.34
N ALA A 237 66.53 -1.13 -1.85
CA ALA A 237 66.57 -0.85 -3.29
C ALA A 237 67.64 0.20 -3.63
N ASP A 238 68.66 -0.21 -4.38
CA ASP A 238 69.49 0.68 -5.21
C ASP A 238 68.58 1.34 -6.29
N GLY A 239 68.87 2.51 -6.86
CA GLY A 239 70.01 3.43 -6.70
C GLY A 239 70.08 4.41 -7.89
N ALA A 240 70.87 5.48 -7.74
CA ALA A 240 71.14 6.58 -8.71
C ALA A 240 69.96 7.55 -9.03
N GLY A 241 70.17 8.86 -9.13
CA GLY A 241 71.38 9.67 -8.86
C GLY A 241 71.31 11.10 -9.41
N GLY A 242 72.06 12.05 -8.80
CA GLY A 242 72.20 13.47 -9.22
C GLY A 242 71.37 14.45 -8.38
N GLU A 243 71.86 14.99 -7.25
CA GLU A 243 72.79 16.14 -7.11
C GLU A 243 72.29 17.44 -7.79
N ARG A 244 71.82 18.45 -7.03
CA ARG A 244 72.57 19.60 -6.45
C ARG A 244 73.05 20.60 -7.54
N ASP A 245 73.00 21.93 -7.40
CA ASP A 245 72.97 22.78 -6.19
C ASP A 245 72.57 24.27 -6.47
N THR A 246 72.34 25.03 -5.40
CA THR A 246 72.58 26.50 -5.22
C THR A 246 71.75 27.65 -5.86
N ARG A 247 71.38 28.60 -4.95
CA ARG A 247 71.51 30.10 -5.00
C ARG A 247 70.44 31.02 -5.63
N ALA A 248 69.56 31.54 -4.76
CA ALA A 248 69.42 32.95 -4.32
C ALA A 248 69.49 34.17 -5.31
N ALA A 249 68.32 34.82 -5.48
CA ALA A 249 68.00 36.27 -5.28
C ALA A 249 68.65 37.39 -6.15
N PRO A 250 68.13 38.66 -6.22
CA PRO A 250 66.81 39.24 -5.83
C PRO A 250 66.16 40.20 -6.90
N ALA A 251 65.13 40.98 -6.49
CA ALA A 251 64.56 42.23 -7.08
C ALA A 251 63.64 42.09 -8.32
N GLU A 252 62.62 42.94 -8.59
CA GLU A 252 62.16 44.21 -7.99
C GLU A 252 60.67 44.50 -8.37
N GLU A 253 59.88 45.14 -7.48
CA GLU A 253 58.67 46.03 -7.64
C GLU A 253 57.53 45.71 -8.69
N GLU A 254 56.27 46.17 -8.57
CA GLU A 254 55.66 47.33 -7.89
C GLU A 254 54.11 47.11 -7.70
N GLY A 255 53.44 47.78 -6.75
CA GLY A 255 51.95 47.88 -6.76
C GLY A 255 51.18 47.86 -5.42
N ALA A 256 51.23 48.95 -4.63
CA ALA A 256 50.31 49.21 -3.50
C ALA A 256 48.94 49.77 -4.01
N ALA A 257 47.82 49.77 -3.29
CA ALA A 257 47.65 50.18 -1.89
C ALA A 257 46.37 49.66 -1.20
N ALA A 258 46.43 49.57 0.13
CA ALA A 258 45.31 49.35 1.04
C ALA A 258 44.71 50.67 1.57
N PRO A 259 43.72 50.61 2.48
CA PRO A 259 44.01 51.22 3.78
C PRO A 259 43.60 50.42 5.02
N ALA A 260 44.50 50.48 6.01
CA ALA A 260 44.28 50.51 7.46
C ALA A 260 43.53 49.34 8.17
N ALA A 261 44.34 48.54 8.85
CA ALA A 261 43.95 47.59 9.90
C ALA A 261 43.55 48.27 11.23
N GLU A 262 42.87 47.51 12.10
CA GLU A 262 43.24 47.33 13.52
C GLU A 262 42.61 46.03 14.06
N GLY A 263 43.34 45.26 14.86
CA GLY A 263 42.82 44.04 15.51
C GLY A 263 43.78 42.85 15.53
N ASP A 264 44.66 42.79 16.54
CA ASP A 264 45.48 41.61 16.85
C ASP A 264 44.61 40.39 17.14
N ALA A 265 44.84 39.27 16.44
CA ALA A 265 44.33 37.95 16.81
C ALA A 265 45.53 37.06 17.15
N ALA A 266 45.60 36.65 18.43
CA ALA A 266 46.63 35.74 18.92
C ALA A 266 46.62 34.40 18.14
N PRO A 267 47.75 33.67 18.07
CA PRO A 267 47.72 32.29 17.60
C PRO A 267 46.68 31.51 18.41
N ALA A 268 45.86 30.72 17.73
CA ALA A 268 44.87 29.87 18.39
C ALA A 268 45.57 29.03 19.47
N PRO A 269 44.96 28.87 20.66
CA PRO A 269 45.52 27.96 21.65
C PRO A 269 45.59 26.55 21.06
N ASP A 270 46.60 25.77 21.47
CA ASP A 270 46.55 24.32 21.27
C ASP A 270 45.19 23.83 21.77
N PRO A 271 44.51 22.92 21.04
CA PRO A 271 43.20 22.42 21.47
C PRO A 271 43.35 21.85 22.88
N GLU A 272 42.51 22.33 23.81
CA GLU A 272 42.45 21.74 25.13
C GLU A 272 42.17 20.24 24.96
N PRO A 273 42.90 19.36 25.68
CA PRO A 273 42.68 17.92 25.55
C PRO A 273 41.22 17.62 25.90
N GLU A 274 40.49 17.02 24.95
CA GLU A 274 39.09 16.67 25.17
C GLU A 274 38.96 15.84 26.45
N PRO A 275 37.95 16.10 27.30
CA PRO A 275 37.76 15.33 28.51
C PRO A 275 37.56 13.84 28.15
N PRO A 276 38.13 12.90 28.92
CA PRO A 276 38.00 11.48 28.61
C PRO A 276 36.52 11.08 28.55
N LEU A 277 36.14 10.43 27.45
CA LEU A 277 34.77 9.98 27.17
C LEU A 277 34.14 9.32 28.40
N ALA A 278 32.98 9.81 28.81
CA ALA A 278 32.25 9.23 29.91
C ALA A 278 31.74 7.84 29.51
N LEU A 279 31.51 6.96 30.49
CA LEU A 279 30.98 5.62 30.20
C LEU A 279 29.58 5.66 29.54
N GLY A 280 28.82 6.74 29.75
CA GLY A 280 27.57 7.00 29.02
C GLY A 280 27.78 7.35 27.53
N ASP A 281 28.95 7.87 27.16
CA ASP A 281 29.31 8.19 25.79
C ASP A 281 29.70 6.93 25.00
N ILE A 282 30.51 6.06 25.62
CA ILE A 282 30.88 4.76 25.07
C ILE A 282 29.64 3.90 24.81
N ARG A 283 28.65 3.93 25.71
CA ARG A 283 27.34 3.29 25.53
C ARG A 283 26.57 3.83 24.32
N ARG A 284 26.52 5.16 24.12
CA ARG A 284 25.84 5.78 22.97
C ARG A 284 26.54 5.47 21.65
N ILE A 285 27.87 5.42 21.63
CA ILE A 285 28.65 5.00 20.46
C ILE A 285 28.37 3.53 20.13
N ALA A 286 28.38 2.64 21.12
CA ALA A 286 28.06 1.23 20.92
C ALA A 286 26.63 1.03 20.38
N ALA A 287 25.63 1.67 20.99
CA ALA A 287 24.24 1.61 20.53
C ALA A 287 24.06 2.16 19.09
N ALA A 288 24.79 3.22 18.71
CA ALA A 288 24.77 3.73 17.35
C ALA A 288 25.34 2.73 16.33
N LEU A 289 26.46 2.08 16.67
CA LEU A 289 27.06 1.03 15.84
C LEU A 289 26.16 -0.22 15.76
N ASP A 290 25.55 -0.63 16.87
CA ASP A 290 24.63 -1.76 16.89
C ASP A 290 23.39 -1.50 16.04
N ALA A 291 22.85 -0.27 16.05
CA ALA A 291 21.72 0.11 15.20
C ALA A 291 22.08 0.06 13.71
N VAL A 292 23.23 0.62 13.31
CA VAL A 292 23.71 0.58 11.91
C VAL A 292 23.97 -0.88 11.47
N ASN A 293 24.63 -1.69 12.30
CA ASN A 293 24.88 -3.10 12.01
C ASN A 293 23.57 -3.90 11.87
N ALA A 294 22.62 -3.71 12.78
CA ALA A 294 21.31 -4.34 12.70
C ALA A 294 20.54 -3.96 11.42
N THR A 295 20.66 -2.72 10.96
CA THR A 295 20.05 -2.29 9.68
C THR A 295 20.80 -2.81 8.45
N THR A 296 22.13 -3.02 8.55
CA THR A 296 22.96 -3.50 7.44
C THR A 296 22.79 -5.00 7.21
N HIS A 297 22.64 -5.78 8.28
CA HIS A 297 22.57 -7.26 8.20
C HIS A 297 21.16 -7.82 8.42
N GLY A 298 20.32 -7.18 9.24
CA GLY A 298 18.95 -7.62 9.50
C GLY A 298 18.00 -7.36 8.34
N PHE A 299 18.34 -6.46 7.42
CA PHE A 299 17.49 -6.15 6.26
C PHE A 299 17.43 -7.31 5.24
N ASP A 300 18.53 -8.04 5.02
CA ASP A 300 18.54 -9.25 4.17
C ASP A 300 17.69 -10.39 4.76
N GLU A 301 17.65 -10.51 6.09
CA GLU A 301 16.78 -11.47 6.78
C GLU A 301 15.30 -11.02 6.72
N ALA A 302 15.02 -9.72 6.89
CA ALA A 302 13.69 -9.16 6.72
C ALA A 302 13.14 -9.34 5.28
N LEU A 303 14.00 -9.19 4.25
CA LEU A 303 13.67 -9.45 2.85
C LEU A 303 13.34 -10.92 2.59
N ARG A 304 14.18 -11.84 3.06
CA ARG A 304 13.94 -13.29 2.90
C ARG A 304 12.69 -13.77 3.63
N ASN A 305 12.41 -13.21 4.80
CA ASN A 305 11.27 -13.60 5.63
C ASN A 305 9.97 -12.85 5.27
N GLY A 306 10.07 -11.69 4.60
CA GLY A 306 8.93 -10.84 4.27
C GLY A 306 8.23 -10.21 5.48
N ASP A 307 8.96 -9.97 6.57
CA ASP A 307 8.41 -9.51 7.84
C ASP A 307 8.59 -7.99 8.06
N PRO A 308 7.51 -7.18 8.00
CA PRO A 308 7.59 -5.74 8.24
C PRO A 308 7.88 -5.39 9.71
N GLN A 309 7.73 -6.32 10.67
CA GLN A 309 8.10 -6.06 12.07
C GLN A 309 9.62 -5.94 12.24
N ALA A 310 10.40 -6.70 11.48
CA ALA A 310 11.86 -6.56 11.49
C ALA A 310 12.28 -5.15 11.06
N LEU A 311 11.61 -4.57 10.05
CA LEU A 311 11.88 -3.19 9.61
C LEU A 311 11.45 -2.15 10.64
N ASN A 312 10.32 -2.35 11.33
CA ASN A 312 9.95 -1.52 12.48
C ASN A 312 10.98 -1.57 13.61
N GLU A 313 11.58 -2.73 13.88
CA GLU A 313 12.64 -2.85 14.89
C GLU A 313 13.90 -2.09 14.47
N MET A 314 14.30 -2.16 13.19
CA MET A 314 15.41 -1.39 12.62
C MET A 314 15.17 0.13 12.70
N LEU A 315 14.00 0.61 12.27
CA LEU A 315 13.65 2.03 12.34
C LEU A 315 13.60 2.54 13.79
N ARG A 316 13.06 1.75 14.73
CA ARG A 316 13.00 2.11 16.16
C ARG A 316 14.38 2.14 16.81
N LYS A 317 15.29 1.23 16.43
CA LYS A 317 16.70 1.25 16.83
C LYS A 317 17.39 2.52 16.34
N LEU A 318 17.26 2.87 15.06
CA LEU A 318 17.81 4.10 14.50
C LEU A 318 17.25 5.36 15.18
N ARG A 319 15.94 5.41 15.41
CA ARG A 319 15.31 6.54 16.12
C ARG A 319 15.85 6.72 17.55
N SER A 320 16.10 5.63 18.27
CA SER A 320 16.69 5.71 19.61
C SER A 320 18.10 6.32 19.64
N VAL A 321 18.84 6.26 18.53
CA VAL A 321 20.14 6.93 18.38
C VAL A 321 19.96 8.42 18.11
N GLN A 322 18.93 8.82 17.34
CA GLN A 322 18.58 10.24 17.15
C GLN A 322 18.14 10.89 18.47
N ASP A 323 17.35 10.18 19.28
CA ASP A 323 16.87 10.68 20.59
C ASP A 323 18.01 10.77 21.63
N MET A 324 19.06 9.95 21.49
CA MET A 324 20.21 9.86 22.42
C MET A 324 21.56 9.81 21.66
N PRO A 325 21.97 10.89 20.98
CA PRO A 325 23.08 10.85 20.02
C PRO A 325 24.44 10.60 20.68
N PRO A 326 25.36 9.82 20.07
CA PRO A 326 26.75 9.75 20.48
C PRO A 326 27.46 11.12 20.44
N PRO A 327 28.56 11.32 21.19
CA PRO A 327 29.35 12.55 21.08
C PRO A 327 30.07 12.63 19.73
N GLY A 328 30.28 13.85 19.25
CA GLY A 328 30.95 14.14 17.99
C GLY A 328 30.10 15.04 17.09
N PRO A 329 30.31 15.02 15.75
CA PRO A 329 29.42 15.69 14.81
C PRO A 329 28.01 15.10 14.87
N ASP A 330 27.00 15.92 14.61
CA ASP A 330 25.59 15.52 14.66
C ASP A 330 25.31 14.34 13.71
N PRO A 331 24.91 13.15 14.24
CA PRO A 331 24.62 11.98 13.42
C PRO A 331 23.25 12.04 12.75
N THR A 332 22.39 13.00 13.14
CA THR A 332 20.99 13.09 12.71
C THR A 332 20.82 13.03 11.19
N PRO A 333 21.56 13.79 10.36
CA PRO A 333 21.36 13.74 8.90
C PRO A 333 21.69 12.38 8.28
N GLY A 334 22.61 11.61 8.87
CA GLY A 334 22.96 10.27 8.42
C GLY A 334 21.95 9.21 8.85
N ILE A 335 21.41 9.35 10.07
CA ILE A 335 20.34 8.50 10.58
C ILE A 335 19.05 8.72 9.76
N GLU A 336 18.68 9.97 9.50
CA GLU A 336 17.54 10.32 8.66
C GLU A 336 17.69 9.82 7.22
N ALA A 337 18.88 9.95 6.62
CA ALA A 337 19.14 9.38 5.29
C ALA A 337 19.00 7.86 5.26
N LEU A 338 19.47 7.15 6.29
CA LEU A 338 19.34 5.70 6.39
C LEU A 338 17.90 5.24 6.64
N MET A 339 17.15 5.95 7.50
CA MET A 339 15.72 5.70 7.71
C MET A 339 14.90 5.96 6.44
N ALA A 340 15.19 7.05 5.70
CA ALA A 340 14.53 7.35 4.44
C ALA A 340 14.81 6.29 3.37
N LEU A 341 16.05 5.79 3.27
CA LEU A 341 16.40 4.66 2.41
C LEU A 341 15.61 3.40 2.78
N LEU A 342 15.61 3.02 4.06
CA LEU A 342 14.87 1.86 4.58
C LEU A 342 13.35 1.94 4.30
N LEU A 343 12.74 3.12 4.44
CA LEU A 343 11.36 3.35 4.05
C LEU A 343 11.17 3.21 2.53
N ASN A 344 12.07 3.76 1.70
CA ASN A 344 12.01 3.66 0.24
C ASN A 344 12.18 2.22 -0.30
N VAL A 345 12.69 1.29 0.50
CA VAL A 345 12.77 -0.15 0.17
C VAL A 345 11.76 -1.03 0.92
N SER A 346 10.90 -0.43 1.76
CA SER A 346 9.97 -1.13 2.65
C SER A 346 9.01 -2.11 1.95
N ALA A 347 8.60 -1.82 0.71
CA ALA A 347 7.77 -2.71 -0.10
C ALA A 347 8.40 -4.10 -0.32
N GLY A 348 9.74 -4.22 -0.28
CA GLY A 348 10.44 -5.51 -0.35
C GLY A 348 10.20 -6.41 0.86
N VAL A 349 9.96 -5.84 2.04
CA VAL A 349 9.77 -6.56 3.32
C VAL A 349 8.32 -6.56 3.80
N GLY A 350 7.35 -6.31 2.91
CA GLY A 350 5.92 -6.28 3.24
C GLY A 350 5.38 -4.94 3.74
N GLY A 351 6.15 -3.85 3.61
CA GLY A 351 5.66 -2.48 3.68
C GLY A 351 4.72 -2.13 2.50
N THR A 352 4.03 -1.00 2.60
CA THR A 352 3.04 -0.54 1.61
C THR A 352 3.63 0.47 0.62
N ILE A 353 2.86 0.84 -0.41
CA ILE A 353 3.23 1.93 -1.34
C ILE A 353 3.35 3.25 -0.55
N GLN A 354 2.48 3.48 0.44
CA GLN A 354 2.57 4.62 1.36
C GLN A 354 3.86 4.61 2.19
N ASP A 355 4.27 3.47 2.74
CA ASP A 355 5.55 3.38 3.48
C ASP A 355 6.72 3.78 2.56
N GLN A 356 6.65 3.36 1.29
CA GLN A 356 7.63 3.68 0.26
C GLN A 356 7.63 5.16 -0.13
N SER A 357 6.46 5.75 -0.39
CA SER A 357 6.33 7.17 -0.78
C SER A 357 6.72 8.11 0.36
N THR A 358 6.51 7.70 1.62
CA THR A 358 7.04 8.39 2.80
C THR A 358 8.58 8.43 2.76
N GLY A 359 9.24 7.29 2.45
CA GLY A 359 10.69 7.26 2.23
C GLY A 359 11.15 8.18 1.09
N ARG A 360 10.40 8.23 -0.03
CA ARG A 360 10.66 9.12 -1.16
C ARG A 360 10.48 10.60 -0.83
N ALA A 361 9.49 10.98 -0.03
CA ALA A 361 9.30 12.35 0.45
C ALA A 361 10.51 12.87 1.24
N HIS A 362 11.23 11.98 1.93
CA HIS A 362 12.47 12.29 2.64
C HIS A 362 13.76 12.06 1.82
N VAL A 363 13.70 11.78 0.51
CA VAL A 363 14.91 11.53 -0.31
C VAL A 363 15.83 12.76 -0.40
N ASP A 364 15.30 13.96 -0.19
CA ASP A 364 16.07 15.20 -0.05
C ASP A 364 17.04 15.15 1.16
N ALA A 365 16.79 14.33 2.19
CA ALA A 365 17.73 14.07 3.28
C ALA A 365 18.91 13.21 2.82
N VAL A 366 18.65 12.19 1.99
CA VAL A 366 19.68 11.33 1.37
C VAL A 366 20.60 12.16 0.47
N ALA A 367 20.03 13.02 -0.38
CA ALA A 367 20.80 13.91 -1.24
C ALA A 367 21.69 14.87 -0.43
N ARG A 368 21.11 15.60 0.53
CA ARG A 368 21.85 16.54 1.41
C ARG A 368 22.94 15.84 2.22
N TYR A 369 22.70 14.62 2.72
CA TYR A 369 23.70 13.86 3.46
C TYR A 369 24.92 13.54 2.60
N PHE A 370 24.71 12.99 1.40
CA PHE A 370 25.81 12.64 0.50
C PHE A 370 26.51 13.86 -0.14
N GLU A 371 25.81 14.97 -0.34
CA GLU A 371 26.41 16.25 -0.78
C GLU A 371 27.34 16.85 0.29
N ASN A 372 27.01 16.70 1.57
CA ASN A 372 27.78 17.25 2.69
C ASN A 372 28.70 16.21 3.36
N TYR A 373 28.88 15.02 2.78
CA TYR A 373 29.66 13.94 3.38
C TYR A 373 31.18 14.26 3.37
N GLY A 374 31.69 14.71 4.52
CA GLY A 374 33.11 15.00 4.76
C GLY A 374 33.94 13.84 5.32
N GLY A 375 33.37 12.63 5.41
CA GLY A 375 34.04 11.47 6.00
C GLY A 375 35.09 10.82 5.09
N PRO A 376 35.95 9.92 5.62
CA PRO A 376 36.80 9.09 4.78
C PRO A 376 35.93 8.20 3.87
N LEU A 377 36.33 8.09 2.61
CA LEU A 377 35.67 7.27 1.59
C LEU A 377 36.55 6.06 1.25
N PRO A 378 35.97 4.87 0.92
CA PRO A 378 36.75 3.71 0.53
C PRO A 378 37.54 3.93 -0.77
N PRO A 379 38.62 3.19 -1.03
CA PRO A 379 39.42 3.34 -2.25
C PRO A 379 38.57 3.18 -3.52
N GLY A 380 38.53 4.22 -4.35
CA GLY A 380 37.73 4.27 -5.59
C GLY A 380 36.49 5.15 -5.50
N PHE A 381 35.93 5.37 -4.31
CA PHE A 381 34.79 6.25 -4.09
C PHE A 381 35.22 7.71 -4.24
N ARG A 382 34.67 8.38 -5.26
CA ARG A 382 34.81 9.80 -5.56
C ARG A 382 33.41 10.38 -5.69
N ASP A 383 33.24 11.65 -5.33
CA ASP A 383 31.97 12.40 -5.38
C ASP A 383 30.71 11.62 -4.90
N PRO A 384 30.47 11.49 -3.58
CA PRO A 384 29.27 10.87 -3.06
C PRO A 384 27.97 11.57 -3.52
N ALA A 385 28.00 12.84 -3.92
CA ALA A 385 26.82 13.56 -4.39
C ALA A 385 26.22 12.97 -5.68
N VAL A 386 26.96 12.18 -6.46
CA VAL A 386 26.39 11.44 -7.60
C VAL A 386 25.35 10.42 -7.14
N LEU A 387 25.58 9.72 -6.03
CA LEU A 387 24.64 8.75 -5.46
C LEU A 387 23.36 9.46 -4.98
N GLY A 388 23.53 10.55 -4.22
CA GLY A 388 22.41 11.35 -3.70
C GLY A 388 21.50 11.90 -4.82
N ARG A 389 22.10 12.49 -5.86
CA ARG A 389 21.37 13.00 -7.03
C ARG A 389 20.68 11.88 -7.83
N ALA A 390 21.35 10.74 -8.03
CA ALA A 390 20.75 9.62 -8.75
C ALA A 390 19.56 9.00 -8.00
N GLN A 391 19.66 8.84 -6.68
CA GLN A 391 18.57 8.34 -5.83
C GLN A 391 17.38 9.31 -5.79
N ALA A 392 17.63 10.61 -5.64
CA ALA A 392 16.57 11.62 -5.65
C ALA A 392 15.84 11.69 -7.01
N LEU A 393 16.57 11.52 -8.12
CA LEU A 393 15.97 11.47 -9.45
C LEU A 393 15.22 10.16 -9.70
N TYR A 394 15.74 9.02 -9.23
CA TYR A 394 15.06 7.72 -9.30
C TYR A 394 13.72 7.75 -8.56
N ALA A 395 13.67 8.31 -7.35
CA ALA A 395 12.44 8.48 -6.59
C ALA A 395 11.37 9.27 -7.38
N LYS A 396 11.74 10.43 -7.95
CA LYS A 396 10.84 11.25 -8.78
C LYS A 396 10.34 10.52 -10.03
N VAL A 397 11.19 9.70 -10.66
CA VAL A 397 10.83 8.85 -11.81
C VAL A 397 9.82 7.77 -11.43
N LEU A 398 9.92 7.19 -10.23
CA LEU A 398 8.91 6.27 -9.71
C LEU A 398 7.60 7.01 -9.46
N ASP A 399 7.61 8.14 -8.73
CA ASP A 399 6.40 8.90 -8.40
C ASP A 399 5.65 9.41 -9.65
N ALA A 400 6.35 10.05 -10.60
CA ALA A 400 5.73 10.50 -11.85
C ALA A 400 5.24 9.33 -12.72
N GLY A 401 5.88 8.16 -12.61
CA GLY A 401 5.46 6.93 -13.27
C GLY A 401 4.22 6.29 -12.64
N ASP A 402 4.12 6.30 -11.33
CA ASP A 402 2.98 5.76 -10.57
C ASP A 402 1.75 6.69 -10.72
N ALA A 403 1.97 7.99 -10.92
CA ALA A 403 0.95 9.00 -11.26
C ALA A 403 0.55 9.03 -12.76
N GLU A 404 1.17 8.20 -13.62
CA GLU A 404 1.00 8.22 -15.09
C GLU A 404 1.26 9.60 -15.74
N ASP A 405 2.09 10.46 -15.13
CA ASP A 405 2.39 11.81 -15.64
C ASP A 405 3.46 11.78 -16.74
N GLY A 406 2.98 11.57 -17.97
CA GLY A 406 3.81 11.58 -19.18
C GLY A 406 4.48 12.92 -19.51
N GLU A 407 4.15 14.04 -18.86
CA GLU A 407 4.84 15.33 -19.02
C GLU A 407 5.97 15.51 -18.01
N ALA A 408 5.72 15.23 -16.73
CA ALA A 408 6.78 15.17 -15.72
C ALA A 408 7.84 14.12 -16.09
N LEU A 409 7.43 12.93 -16.54
CA LEU A 409 8.34 11.89 -17.01
C LEU A 409 9.22 12.33 -18.20
N ARG A 410 8.73 13.22 -19.07
CA ARG A 410 9.55 13.78 -20.17
C ARG A 410 10.69 14.64 -19.62
N GLY A 411 10.41 15.55 -18.68
CA GLY A 411 11.46 16.35 -18.03
C GLY A 411 12.45 15.50 -17.24
N LEU A 412 11.97 14.47 -16.53
CA LEU A 412 12.81 13.56 -15.75
C LEU A 412 13.73 12.68 -16.62
N VAL A 413 13.34 12.37 -17.87
CA VAL A 413 14.23 11.73 -18.85
C VAL A 413 15.38 12.66 -19.24
N ASP A 414 15.11 13.93 -19.51
CA ASP A 414 16.16 14.91 -19.85
C ASP A 414 17.17 15.09 -18.70
N ASP A 415 16.68 15.18 -17.45
CA ASP A 415 17.52 15.21 -16.24
C ASP A 415 18.37 13.94 -16.08
N ALA A 416 17.81 12.76 -16.38
CA ALA A 416 18.52 11.49 -16.29
C ALA A 416 19.59 11.35 -17.39
N GLU A 417 19.33 11.85 -18.59
CA GLU A 417 20.32 11.91 -19.68
C GLU A 417 21.47 12.89 -19.35
N GLU A 418 21.21 14.03 -18.67
CA GLU A 418 22.26 14.93 -18.16
C GLU A 418 23.10 14.29 -17.05
N LEU A 419 22.47 13.61 -16.08
CA LEU A 419 23.19 12.89 -15.04
C LEU A 419 24.06 11.75 -15.62
N ALA A 420 23.55 11.04 -16.63
CA ALA A 420 24.29 10.01 -17.35
C ALA A 420 25.44 10.56 -18.22
N ARG A 421 25.39 11.84 -18.64
CA ARG A 421 26.51 12.51 -19.32
C ARG A 421 27.58 13.05 -18.36
N THR A 422 27.20 13.45 -17.15
CA THR A 422 28.10 14.08 -16.17
C THR A 422 28.80 13.07 -15.26
N ALA A 423 28.20 11.90 -14.98
CA ALA A 423 28.84 10.82 -14.23
C ALA A 423 29.89 10.07 -15.09
N PRO A 424 31.16 9.93 -14.63
CA PRO A 424 32.19 9.20 -15.39
C PRO A 424 31.85 7.71 -15.63
N GLU A 425 32.29 7.14 -16.75
CA GLU A 425 32.06 5.72 -17.09
C GLU A 425 32.67 4.73 -16.08
N GLY A 426 33.73 5.12 -15.38
CA GLY A 426 34.38 4.32 -14.32
C GLY A 426 33.93 4.67 -12.89
N HIS A 427 32.78 5.32 -12.71
CA HIS A 427 32.31 5.76 -11.40
C HIS A 427 31.69 4.59 -10.59
N PRO A 428 32.01 4.40 -9.29
CA PRO A 428 31.45 3.29 -8.51
C PRO A 428 29.92 3.25 -8.46
N PHE A 429 29.27 4.42 -8.44
CA PHE A 429 27.81 4.55 -8.44
C PHE A 429 27.19 4.68 -9.84
N ARG A 430 27.93 4.39 -10.92
CA ARG A 430 27.44 4.50 -12.30
C ARG A 430 26.16 3.67 -12.52
N PHE A 431 26.08 2.51 -11.87
CA PHE A 431 24.94 1.61 -11.96
C PHE A 431 23.61 2.26 -11.52
N VAL A 432 23.61 3.14 -10.52
CA VAL A 432 22.39 3.85 -10.06
C VAL A 432 21.92 4.86 -11.10
N VAL A 433 22.85 5.52 -11.78
CA VAL A 433 22.56 6.47 -12.86
C VAL A 433 21.95 5.73 -14.06
N GLU A 434 22.46 4.54 -14.38
CA GLU A 434 21.93 3.68 -15.46
C GLU A 434 20.57 3.08 -15.10
N LEU A 435 20.35 2.64 -13.86
CA LEU A 435 19.02 2.27 -13.36
C LEU A 435 18.02 3.43 -13.50
N THR A 436 18.44 4.65 -13.16
CA THR A 436 17.58 5.85 -13.21
C THR A 436 17.17 6.19 -14.63
N LEU A 437 18.12 6.27 -15.57
CA LEU A 437 17.84 6.53 -16.97
C LEU A 437 17.00 5.41 -17.62
N GLY A 438 17.31 4.15 -17.30
CA GLY A 438 16.55 3.00 -17.77
C GLY A 438 15.10 3.02 -17.28
N ALA A 439 14.87 3.35 -16.01
CA ALA A 439 13.54 3.47 -15.43
C ALA A 439 12.75 4.65 -16.02
N ALA A 440 13.39 5.80 -16.23
CA ALA A 440 12.74 6.98 -16.81
C ALA A 440 12.24 6.70 -18.24
N LEU A 441 13.12 6.15 -19.09
CA LEU A 441 12.78 5.80 -20.47
C LEU A 441 11.70 4.71 -20.57
N THR A 442 11.78 3.67 -19.73
CA THR A 442 10.81 2.56 -19.76
C THR A 442 9.44 2.95 -19.19
N ARG A 443 9.38 3.72 -18.09
CA ARG A 443 8.12 4.23 -17.55
C ARG A 443 7.46 5.25 -18.48
N LEU A 444 8.22 6.20 -19.05
CA LEU A 444 7.68 7.12 -20.05
C LEU A 444 7.11 6.36 -21.26
N GLY A 445 7.88 5.40 -21.79
CA GLY A 445 7.45 4.55 -22.91
C GLY A 445 6.19 3.73 -22.60
N ALA A 446 6.04 3.22 -21.36
CA ALA A 446 4.82 2.55 -20.93
C ALA A 446 3.61 3.49 -20.87
N VAL A 447 3.77 4.67 -20.25
CA VAL A 447 2.69 5.66 -20.08
C VAL A 447 2.18 6.21 -21.42
N ILE A 448 3.05 6.45 -22.41
CA ILE A 448 2.65 7.00 -23.72
C ILE A 448 2.48 5.94 -24.82
N GLY A 449 2.66 4.65 -24.52
CA GLY A 449 2.56 3.55 -25.48
C GLY A 449 3.71 3.48 -26.51
N ASP A 450 4.87 4.09 -26.23
CA ASP A 450 6.03 4.11 -27.12
C ASP A 450 7.01 2.96 -26.80
N LEU A 451 6.90 1.89 -27.60
CA LEU A 451 7.79 0.72 -27.54
C LEU A 451 9.26 1.04 -27.85
N GLU A 452 9.56 2.11 -28.62
CA GLU A 452 10.94 2.50 -28.92
C GLU A 452 11.61 3.12 -27.69
N LEU A 453 10.87 3.87 -26.86
CA LEU A 453 11.39 4.34 -25.56
C LEU A 453 11.67 3.18 -24.60
N ILE A 454 10.78 2.19 -24.53
CA ILE A 454 11.01 0.97 -23.73
C ILE A 454 12.26 0.24 -24.23
N ARG A 455 12.40 0.10 -25.56
CA ARG A 455 13.57 -0.53 -26.20
C ARG A 455 14.87 0.25 -25.96
N ARG A 456 14.82 1.59 -25.91
CA ARG A 456 15.96 2.47 -25.56
C ARG A 456 16.35 2.36 -24.08
N GLY A 457 15.39 2.24 -23.17
CA GLY A 457 15.64 2.15 -21.72
C GLY A 457 16.15 0.78 -21.25
N THR A 458 15.74 -0.30 -21.93
CA THR A 458 16.06 -1.69 -21.55
C THR A 458 17.56 -1.97 -21.31
N PRO A 459 18.51 -1.54 -22.18
CA PRO A 459 19.94 -1.78 -21.94
C PRO A 459 20.49 -1.08 -20.70
N PHE A 460 19.98 0.10 -20.35
CA PHE A 460 20.41 0.83 -19.16
C PHE A 460 19.91 0.16 -17.86
N LEU A 461 18.70 -0.42 -17.88
CA LEU A 461 18.22 -1.28 -16.78
C LEU A 461 19.08 -2.54 -16.62
N GLU A 462 19.44 -3.20 -17.73
CA GLU A 462 20.31 -4.39 -17.74
C GLU A 462 21.69 -4.08 -17.16
N GLN A 463 22.32 -2.99 -17.62
CA GLN A 463 23.62 -2.51 -17.13
C GLN A 463 23.57 -2.10 -15.65
N GLY A 464 22.55 -1.32 -15.26
CA GLY A 464 22.35 -0.86 -13.90
C GLY A 464 22.14 -2.01 -12.90
N MET A 465 21.37 -3.04 -13.26
CA MET A 465 21.20 -4.22 -12.41
C MET A 465 22.44 -5.13 -12.37
N ALA A 466 23.13 -5.30 -13.50
CA ALA A 466 24.40 -6.04 -13.52
C ALA A 466 25.47 -5.35 -12.68
N GLY A 467 25.53 -4.01 -12.74
CA GLY A 467 26.38 -3.17 -11.91
C GLY A 467 26.05 -3.30 -10.43
N ALA A 468 24.78 -3.19 -10.03
CA ALA A 468 24.34 -3.34 -8.63
C ALA A 468 24.79 -4.68 -8.01
N ARG A 469 24.70 -5.78 -8.77
CA ARG A 469 25.16 -7.12 -8.35
C ARG A 469 26.68 -7.31 -8.32
N ALA A 470 27.45 -6.37 -8.87
CA ALA A 470 28.90 -6.47 -9.02
C ALA A 470 29.68 -5.55 -8.06
N VAL A 471 29.00 -4.63 -7.35
CA VAL A 471 29.65 -3.78 -6.33
C VAL A 471 29.51 -4.42 -4.96
N ASP A 472 30.65 -4.65 -4.31
CA ASP A 472 30.75 -5.09 -2.91
C ASP A 472 30.48 -3.89 -1.98
N PHE A 473 29.21 -3.48 -1.90
CA PHE A 473 28.73 -2.32 -1.13
C PHE A 473 27.79 -2.80 -0.02
N PRO A 474 27.76 -2.15 1.17
CA PRO A 474 26.68 -2.35 2.12
C PRO A 474 25.32 -2.18 1.42
N PHE A 475 24.35 -3.03 1.73
CA PHE A 475 23.04 -3.05 1.06
C PHE A 475 23.04 -3.44 -0.43
N ALA A 476 24.13 -3.92 -1.05
CA ALA A 476 24.13 -4.32 -2.47
C ALA A 476 23.22 -5.52 -2.75
N GLU A 477 23.34 -6.60 -1.96
CA GLU A 477 22.41 -7.75 -2.03
C GLU A 477 21.00 -7.38 -1.53
N ALA A 478 20.92 -6.40 -0.63
CA ALA A 478 19.69 -5.94 0.01
C ALA A 478 18.89 -4.90 -0.81
N THR A 479 19.47 -4.34 -1.87
CA THR A 479 18.77 -3.36 -2.71
C THR A 479 17.70 -4.09 -3.53
N PRO A 480 16.39 -3.81 -3.35
CA PRO A 480 15.36 -4.54 -4.08
C PRO A 480 15.41 -4.15 -5.56
N LEU A 481 16.07 -4.98 -6.37
CA LEU A 481 16.13 -4.79 -7.81
C LEU A 481 14.75 -5.06 -8.44
N PRO A 482 14.36 -4.32 -9.49
CA PRO A 482 13.09 -4.56 -10.19
C PRO A 482 12.98 -6.02 -10.64
N THR A 483 11.96 -6.72 -10.18
CA THR A 483 11.74 -8.11 -10.56
C THR A 483 11.16 -8.16 -11.96
N GLY A 484 11.96 -8.60 -12.92
CA GLY A 484 11.60 -8.67 -14.32
C GLY A 484 11.87 -10.04 -14.95
N PRO A 485 11.44 -10.23 -16.21
CA PRO A 485 11.85 -11.37 -17.03
C PRO A 485 13.32 -11.21 -17.48
N ASP A 486 13.89 -12.30 -18.01
CA ASP A 486 15.21 -12.28 -18.64
C ASP A 486 15.34 -11.21 -19.76
N PHE A 487 16.47 -10.51 -19.76
CA PHE A 487 16.73 -9.39 -20.67
C PHE A 487 16.98 -9.80 -22.13
N ALA A 488 17.42 -11.02 -22.40
CA ALA A 488 17.53 -11.53 -23.77
C ALA A 488 16.15 -11.88 -24.33
N LEU A 489 15.27 -12.47 -23.52
CA LEU A 489 13.86 -12.68 -23.87
C LEU A 489 13.11 -11.35 -24.08
N LEU A 490 13.29 -10.37 -23.20
CA LEU A 490 12.67 -9.04 -23.32
C LEU A 490 13.10 -8.32 -24.61
N ARG A 491 14.40 -8.35 -24.95
CA ARG A 491 14.90 -7.81 -26.21
C ARG A 491 14.36 -8.54 -27.43
N ALA A 492 14.20 -9.87 -27.39
CA ALA A 492 13.60 -10.64 -28.47
C ALA A 492 12.14 -10.22 -28.72
N ALA A 493 11.35 -10.08 -27.63
CA ALA A 493 9.96 -9.65 -27.70
C ALA A 493 9.80 -8.23 -28.24
N LEU A 494 10.54 -7.25 -27.71
CA LEU A 494 10.53 -5.87 -28.19
C LEU A 494 11.00 -5.72 -29.65
N SER A 495 11.78 -6.68 -30.17
CA SER A 495 12.27 -6.68 -31.55
C SER A 495 11.38 -7.46 -32.52
N GLY A 496 10.29 -8.08 -32.06
CA GLY A 496 9.45 -8.97 -32.87
C GLY A 496 10.18 -10.21 -33.42
N GLY A 497 11.28 -10.59 -32.78
CA GLY A 497 12.16 -11.67 -33.24
C GLY A 497 11.93 -12.98 -32.49
N THR A 498 12.31 -14.10 -33.10
CA THR A 498 12.45 -15.37 -32.37
C THR A 498 13.63 -15.29 -31.42
N ALA A 499 13.41 -15.55 -30.12
CA ALA A 499 14.51 -15.60 -29.16
C ALA A 499 15.57 -16.63 -29.57
N PRO A 500 16.88 -16.37 -29.34
CA PRO A 500 17.87 -17.43 -29.35
C PRO A 500 17.53 -18.46 -28.25
N GLY A 501 18.06 -19.67 -28.36
CA GLY A 501 17.78 -20.78 -27.44
C GLY A 501 18.27 -20.56 -26.01
N VAL A 502 17.58 -19.70 -25.27
CA VAL A 502 17.63 -19.59 -23.81
C VAL A 502 16.75 -20.71 -23.27
N ASP A 503 17.37 -21.83 -22.92
CA ASP A 503 16.70 -22.88 -22.15
C ASP A 503 16.32 -22.29 -20.79
N HIS A 504 15.05 -22.44 -20.39
CA HIS A 504 14.63 -22.06 -19.04
C HIS A 504 15.34 -22.97 -18.03
N VAL A 505 16.00 -22.35 -17.06
CA VAL A 505 16.62 -23.05 -15.94
C VAL A 505 15.67 -22.95 -14.76
N PRO A 506 15.02 -24.06 -14.33
CA PRO A 506 14.10 -24.01 -13.21
C PRO A 506 14.85 -23.59 -11.93
N PRO A 507 14.27 -22.69 -11.12
CA PRO A 507 14.90 -22.19 -9.90
C PRO A 507 15.11 -23.34 -8.90
N PRO A 508 16.24 -23.34 -8.16
CA PRO A 508 16.56 -24.39 -7.21
C PRO A 508 15.53 -24.49 -6.08
N ALA A 509 15.53 -25.61 -5.36
CA ALA A 509 14.49 -25.91 -4.36
C ALA A 509 14.52 -24.98 -3.12
N ASP A 510 15.63 -24.27 -2.92
CA ASP A 510 15.89 -23.28 -1.88
C ASP A 510 15.87 -21.82 -2.39
N ALA A 511 15.44 -21.59 -3.64
CA ALA A 511 15.27 -20.26 -4.21
C ALA A 511 14.25 -19.42 -3.42
N SER A 512 14.49 -18.11 -3.35
CA SER A 512 13.54 -17.15 -2.81
C SER A 512 12.29 -17.04 -3.70
N THR A 513 11.16 -16.62 -3.13
CA THR A 513 9.90 -16.45 -3.88
C THR A 513 10.06 -15.46 -5.05
N ASP A 514 10.94 -14.47 -4.90
CA ASP A 514 11.24 -13.46 -5.92
C ASP A 514 12.02 -14.04 -7.11
N GLU A 515 12.97 -14.95 -6.87
CA GLU A 515 13.67 -15.70 -7.92
C GLU A 515 12.72 -16.65 -8.66
N VAL A 516 11.84 -17.34 -7.91
CA VAL A 516 10.78 -18.18 -8.49
C VAL A 516 9.84 -17.33 -9.36
N TYR A 517 9.46 -16.14 -8.91
CA TYR A 517 8.62 -15.24 -9.69
C TYR A 517 9.34 -14.66 -10.93
N SER A 518 10.63 -14.32 -10.85
CA SER A 518 11.41 -13.92 -12.04
C SER A 518 11.56 -15.06 -13.06
N ALA A 519 11.73 -16.31 -12.59
CA ALA A 519 11.70 -17.50 -13.44
C ALA A 519 10.30 -17.71 -14.08
N ALA A 520 9.22 -17.45 -13.34
CA ALA A 520 7.85 -17.48 -13.85
C ALA A 520 7.63 -16.42 -14.95
N LEU A 521 8.04 -15.16 -14.71
CA LEU A 521 7.95 -14.08 -15.70
C LEU A 521 8.72 -14.42 -17.00
N SER A 522 9.90 -15.02 -16.86
CA SER A 522 10.72 -15.47 -17.99
C SER A 522 10.03 -16.59 -18.78
N ALA A 523 9.44 -17.58 -18.10
CA ALA A 523 8.65 -18.63 -18.74
C ALA A 523 7.42 -18.07 -19.48
N GLY A 524 6.67 -17.15 -18.86
CA GLY A 524 5.51 -16.51 -19.48
C GLY A 524 5.86 -15.71 -20.74
N LEU A 525 7.00 -14.99 -20.71
CA LEU A 525 7.50 -14.27 -21.88
C LEU A 525 7.99 -15.21 -22.99
N GLN A 526 8.67 -16.31 -22.63
CA GLN A 526 9.05 -17.35 -23.58
C GLN A 526 7.82 -18.02 -24.21
N TYR A 527 6.75 -18.24 -23.43
CA TYR A 527 5.48 -18.74 -23.94
C TYR A 527 4.84 -17.76 -24.93
N ALA A 528 4.81 -16.46 -24.63
CA ALA A 528 4.25 -15.45 -25.52
C ALA A 528 4.92 -15.45 -26.92
N LEU A 529 6.23 -15.72 -26.97
CA LEU A 529 7.04 -15.80 -28.20
C LEU A 529 6.93 -17.15 -28.94
N THR A 530 6.86 -18.26 -28.21
CA THR A 530 6.95 -19.63 -28.78
C THR A 530 5.59 -20.31 -28.97
N ARG A 531 4.61 -19.96 -28.12
CA ARG A 531 3.30 -20.62 -27.94
C ARG A 531 3.39 -22.14 -27.68
N ASP A 532 4.52 -22.60 -27.14
CA ASP A 532 4.77 -23.99 -26.75
C ASP A 532 4.03 -24.35 -25.45
N GLN A 533 3.32 -25.48 -25.45
CA GLN A 533 2.56 -25.96 -24.31
C GLN A 533 3.45 -26.34 -23.12
N ALA A 534 4.64 -26.91 -23.37
CA ALA A 534 5.54 -27.29 -22.28
C ALA A 534 6.04 -26.07 -21.48
N VAL A 535 6.21 -24.92 -22.16
CA VAL A 535 6.60 -23.66 -21.53
C VAL A 535 5.43 -23.04 -20.75
N LEU A 536 4.18 -23.23 -21.21
CA LEU A 536 2.98 -22.79 -20.48
C LEU A 536 2.78 -23.60 -19.19
N ASP A 537 2.94 -24.93 -19.23
CA ASP A 537 2.82 -25.77 -18.04
C ASP A 537 3.91 -25.44 -17.02
N MET A 538 5.16 -25.22 -17.47
CA MET A 538 6.26 -24.73 -16.64
C MET A 538 5.97 -23.35 -16.02
N HIS A 539 5.41 -22.41 -16.78
CA HIS A 539 4.99 -21.10 -16.26
C HIS A 539 3.93 -21.23 -15.15
N ILE A 540 2.97 -22.15 -15.30
CA ILE A 540 1.96 -22.47 -14.29
C ILE A 540 2.60 -23.10 -13.04
N ASP A 541 3.53 -24.05 -13.21
CA ASP A 541 4.21 -24.71 -12.09
C ASP A 541 5.04 -23.72 -11.24
N GLU A 542 5.74 -22.76 -11.87
CA GLU A 542 6.44 -21.70 -11.13
C GLU A 542 5.47 -20.77 -10.38
N LEU A 543 4.35 -20.40 -11.00
CA LEU A 543 3.35 -19.53 -10.36
C LEU A 543 2.57 -20.23 -9.24
N GLU A 544 2.36 -21.54 -9.29
CA GLU A 544 1.82 -22.32 -8.16
C GLU A 544 2.82 -22.35 -6.99
N ARG A 545 4.13 -22.46 -7.25
CA ARG A 545 5.15 -22.30 -6.19
C ARG A 545 5.07 -20.92 -5.51
N VAL A 546 4.84 -19.85 -6.29
CA VAL A 546 4.62 -18.50 -5.72
C VAL A 546 3.30 -18.44 -4.94
N ARG A 547 2.22 -19.05 -5.43
CA ARG A 547 0.91 -19.09 -4.75
C ARG A 547 0.96 -19.81 -3.39
N ASP A 548 1.69 -20.93 -3.29
CA ASP A 548 1.86 -21.61 -2.02
C ASP A 548 2.65 -20.73 -1.02
N ALA A 549 3.70 -20.04 -1.47
CA ALA A 549 4.41 -19.07 -0.64
C ALA A 549 3.49 -17.91 -0.17
N VAL A 550 2.66 -17.36 -1.06
CA VAL A 550 1.68 -16.31 -0.75
C VAL A 550 0.65 -16.79 0.29
N ARG A 551 0.21 -18.04 0.21
CA ARG A 551 -0.70 -18.66 1.19
C ARG A 551 -0.06 -18.90 2.55
N GLU A 552 1.25 -19.13 2.58
CA GLU A 552 2.06 -19.13 3.80
C GLU A 552 2.36 -17.71 4.33
N GLY A 553 1.89 -16.65 3.64
CA GLY A 553 2.09 -15.26 4.02
C GLY A 553 3.40 -14.64 3.52
N LYS A 554 4.16 -15.35 2.69
CA LYS A 554 5.46 -14.93 2.15
C LYS A 554 5.27 -14.15 0.84
N ALA A 555 6.07 -13.11 0.64
CA ALA A 555 6.07 -12.25 -0.55
C ALA A 555 4.71 -11.57 -0.90
N PRO A 556 4.11 -10.79 0.04
CA PRO A 556 2.85 -10.08 -0.23
C PRO A 556 2.94 -9.13 -1.44
N ARG A 557 4.09 -8.49 -1.67
CA ARG A 557 4.29 -7.48 -2.74
C ARG A 557 3.98 -7.98 -4.16
N ILE A 558 4.12 -9.29 -4.42
CA ILE A 558 3.87 -9.91 -5.72
C ILE A 558 2.57 -10.71 -5.74
N ALA A 559 1.86 -10.83 -4.61
CA ALA A 559 0.73 -11.76 -4.45
C ALA A 559 -0.38 -11.50 -5.47
N ALA A 560 -0.93 -10.29 -5.52
CA ALA A 560 -2.02 -9.93 -6.42
C ALA A 560 -1.65 -10.07 -7.90
N GLU A 561 -0.40 -9.79 -8.28
CA GLU A 561 0.08 -9.87 -9.66
C GLU A 561 0.39 -11.31 -10.09
N ALA A 562 1.09 -12.08 -9.25
CA ALA A 562 1.44 -13.47 -9.53
C ALA A 562 0.20 -14.37 -9.58
N LEU A 563 -0.76 -14.17 -8.67
CA LEU A 563 -2.04 -14.87 -8.68
C LEU A 563 -2.89 -14.49 -9.90
N TRP A 564 -2.82 -13.24 -10.36
CA TRP A 564 -3.53 -12.82 -11.57
C TRP A 564 -2.92 -13.46 -12.82
N ARG A 565 -1.59 -13.45 -12.96
CA ARG A 565 -0.87 -14.15 -14.04
C ARG A 565 -1.14 -15.66 -14.04
N LEU A 566 -1.31 -16.25 -12.86
CA LEU A 566 -1.69 -17.66 -12.74
C LEU A 566 -3.12 -17.89 -13.25
N ALA A 567 -4.04 -16.97 -13.00
CA ALA A 567 -5.40 -17.00 -13.55
C ALA A 567 -5.40 -16.91 -15.08
N GLU A 568 -4.61 -15.99 -15.66
CA GLU A 568 -4.42 -15.85 -17.10
C GLU A 568 -3.80 -17.10 -17.73
N ALA A 569 -2.74 -17.67 -17.12
CA ALA A 569 -2.09 -18.88 -17.61
C ALA A 569 -3.03 -20.11 -17.56
N TYR A 570 -3.84 -20.23 -16.50
CA TYR A 570 -4.91 -21.23 -16.43
C TYR A 570 -5.97 -21.01 -17.52
N ARG A 571 -6.39 -19.77 -17.78
CA ARG A 571 -7.38 -19.44 -18.82
C ARG A 571 -6.84 -19.79 -20.21
N GLU A 572 -5.59 -19.41 -20.52
CA GLU A 572 -4.93 -19.73 -21.80
C GLU A 572 -4.84 -21.26 -22.01
N ARG A 573 -4.46 -22.02 -20.97
CA ARG A 573 -4.43 -23.50 -21.08
C ARG A 573 -5.83 -24.08 -21.30
N GLY A 574 -6.84 -23.63 -20.54
CA GLY A 574 -8.22 -24.08 -20.71
C GLY A 574 -8.79 -23.77 -22.10
N VAL A 575 -8.50 -22.59 -22.67
CA VAL A 575 -8.90 -22.23 -24.05
C VAL A 575 -8.24 -23.15 -25.08
N ARG A 576 -6.95 -23.48 -24.91
CA ARG A 576 -6.21 -24.37 -25.82
C ARG A 576 -6.66 -25.82 -25.75
N ASP A 577 -6.86 -26.34 -24.53
CA ASP A 577 -7.31 -27.71 -24.28
C ASP A 577 -8.82 -27.89 -24.53
N GLN A 578 -9.54 -26.79 -24.82
CA GLN A 578 -11.00 -26.71 -24.95
C GLN A 578 -11.75 -27.13 -23.67
N ASP A 579 -11.10 -27.03 -22.51
CA ASP A 579 -11.68 -27.28 -21.20
C ASP A 579 -12.42 -26.02 -20.69
N VAL A 580 -13.63 -25.82 -21.22
CA VAL A 580 -14.53 -24.73 -20.85
C VAL A 580 -15.10 -24.89 -19.43
N GLN A 581 -14.66 -25.90 -18.65
CA GLN A 581 -15.11 -26.11 -17.26
C GLN A 581 -13.98 -25.96 -16.24
N ASP A 582 -12.76 -25.60 -16.65
CA ASP A 582 -11.66 -25.38 -15.72
C ASP A 582 -11.93 -24.16 -14.82
N ILE A 583 -12.10 -24.44 -13.52
CA ILE A 583 -12.37 -23.44 -12.48
C ILE A 583 -11.09 -22.84 -11.88
N ARG A 584 -9.90 -23.36 -12.22
CA ARG A 584 -8.62 -22.94 -11.61
C ARG A 584 -8.29 -21.48 -11.94
N ALA A 585 -8.60 -21.04 -13.16
CA ALA A 585 -8.48 -19.64 -13.55
C ALA A 585 -9.31 -18.72 -12.63
N LEU A 586 -10.59 -19.06 -12.41
CA LEU A 586 -11.47 -18.26 -11.55
C LEU A 586 -11.05 -18.30 -10.08
N GLY A 587 -10.59 -19.45 -9.58
CA GLY A 587 -10.07 -19.57 -8.21
C GLY A 587 -8.80 -18.73 -7.98
N ALA A 588 -7.88 -18.72 -8.94
CA ALA A 588 -6.70 -17.86 -8.91
C ALA A 588 -7.07 -16.37 -9.02
N ALA A 589 -8.06 -16.02 -9.85
CA ALA A 589 -8.58 -14.66 -9.95
C ALA A 589 -9.27 -14.18 -8.65
N GLU A 590 -10.06 -15.03 -7.99
CA GLU A 590 -10.64 -14.76 -6.66
C GLU A 590 -9.53 -14.53 -5.60
N GLU A 591 -8.50 -15.37 -5.58
CA GLU A 591 -7.33 -15.20 -4.69
C GLU A 591 -6.56 -13.90 -5.01
N ALA A 592 -6.37 -13.56 -6.29
CA ALA A 592 -5.70 -12.33 -6.74
C ALA A 592 -6.47 -11.06 -6.34
N LEU A 593 -7.78 -11.02 -6.57
CA LEU A 593 -8.66 -9.91 -6.18
C LEU A 593 -8.71 -9.76 -4.65
N THR A 594 -8.66 -10.87 -3.91
CA THR A 594 -8.62 -10.85 -2.43
C THR A 594 -7.27 -10.32 -1.91
N ALA A 595 -6.15 -10.70 -2.53
CA ALA A 595 -4.83 -10.15 -2.21
C ALA A 595 -4.78 -8.64 -2.50
N LEU A 596 -5.25 -8.23 -3.68
CA LEU A 596 -5.34 -6.82 -4.06
C LEU A 596 -6.23 -6.01 -3.10
N ALA A 597 -7.29 -6.62 -2.57
CA ALA A 597 -8.14 -6.01 -1.55
C ALA A 597 -7.41 -5.73 -0.24
N ALA A 598 -6.55 -6.67 0.17
CA ALA A 598 -5.69 -6.48 1.32
C ALA A 598 -4.70 -5.32 1.09
N ASP A 599 -4.10 -5.23 -0.09
CA ASP A 599 -3.16 -4.17 -0.45
C ASP A 599 -3.83 -2.79 -0.50
N VAL A 600 -5.03 -2.69 -1.09
CA VAL A 600 -5.86 -1.48 -1.12
C VAL A 600 -6.18 -0.98 0.28
N LEU A 601 -6.67 -1.86 1.15
CA LEU A 601 -7.04 -1.49 2.53
C LEU A 601 -5.84 -1.05 3.38
N LEU A 602 -4.64 -1.54 3.07
CA LEU A 602 -3.40 -1.21 3.78
C LEU A 602 -2.81 0.17 3.41
N GLN A 603 -3.24 0.80 2.31
CA GLN A 603 -2.81 2.18 1.99
C GLN A 603 -3.57 3.21 2.87
N ALA A 604 -2.92 4.34 3.18
CA ALA A 604 -3.61 5.54 3.66
C ALA A 604 -3.89 6.52 2.51
N GLY A 605 -4.97 7.29 2.67
CA GLY A 605 -5.45 8.25 1.68
C GLY A 605 -6.18 7.58 0.52
N ALA A 606 -7.26 8.24 0.05
CA ALA A 606 -8.09 7.69 -1.02
C ALA A 606 -7.29 7.39 -2.31
N GLU A 607 -6.28 8.19 -2.64
CA GLU A 607 -5.60 8.15 -3.93
C GLU A 607 -4.75 6.88 -4.19
N HIS A 608 -3.79 6.56 -3.31
CA HIS A 608 -2.91 5.39 -3.47
C HIS A 608 -3.71 4.08 -3.43
N GLY A 609 -4.79 4.03 -2.65
CA GLY A 609 -5.74 2.93 -2.66
C GLY A 609 -6.53 2.84 -3.98
N LEU A 610 -6.86 3.97 -4.61
CA LEU A 610 -7.71 4.01 -5.81
C LEU A 610 -7.04 3.43 -7.05
N LEU A 611 -5.78 3.78 -7.32
CA LEU A 611 -5.05 3.25 -8.49
C LEU A 611 -4.99 1.72 -8.45
N THR A 612 -4.69 1.18 -7.27
CA THR A 612 -4.67 -0.25 -6.99
C THR A 612 -6.07 -0.87 -7.15
N ALA A 613 -7.10 -0.22 -6.61
CA ALA A 613 -8.49 -0.67 -6.71
C ALA A 613 -9.07 -0.65 -8.14
N ARG A 614 -8.67 0.32 -8.98
CA ARG A 614 -9.04 0.44 -10.41
C ARG A 614 -8.59 -0.78 -11.21
N SER A 615 -7.34 -1.22 -11.02
CA SER A 615 -6.83 -2.46 -11.58
C SER A 615 -7.69 -3.66 -11.17
N GLY A 616 -8.11 -3.69 -9.90
CA GLY A 616 -8.99 -4.71 -9.36
C GLY A 616 -10.43 -4.71 -9.91
N ALA A 617 -11.00 -3.54 -10.19
CA ALA A 617 -12.31 -3.44 -10.84
C ALA A 617 -12.28 -4.02 -12.27
N ASN A 618 -11.24 -3.69 -13.05
CA ASN A 618 -11.04 -4.24 -14.40
C ASN A 618 -10.81 -5.76 -14.37
N ARG A 619 -9.97 -6.24 -13.45
CA ARG A 619 -9.76 -7.69 -13.19
C ARG A 619 -11.05 -8.40 -12.79
N GLY A 620 -11.91 -7.75 -11.99
CA GLY A 620 -13.25 -8.24 -11.64
C GLY A 620 -14.15 -8.40 -12.87
N VAL A 621 -14.12 -7.46 -13.81
CA VAL A 621 -14.85 -7.54 -15.10
C VAL A 621 -14.36 -8.70 -15.96
N GLN A 622 -13.04 -8.85 -16.13
CA GLN A 622 -12.46 -9.97 -16.90
C GLN A 622 -12.81 -11.33 -16.28
N ALA A 623 -12.63 -11.49 -14.97
CA ALA A 623 -13.00 -12.71 -14.26
C ALA A 623 -14.50 -13.03 -14.35
N ALA A 624 -15.35 -11.99 -14.38
CA ALA A 624 -16.80 -12.15 -14.55
C ALA A 624 -17.18 -12.63 -15.95
N LEU A 625 -16.54 -12.12 -17.01
CA LEU A 625 -16.72 -12.63 -18.38
C LEU A 625 -16.30 -14.10 -18.46
N TRP A 626 -15.18 -14.47 -17.85
CA TRP A 626 -14.72 -15.87 -17.80
C TRP A 626 -15.76 -16.76 -17.11
N ALA A 627 -16.22 -16.40 -15.90
CA ALA A 627 -17.25 -17.13 -15.18
C ALA A 627 -18.59 -17.21 -15.95
N ALA A 628 -19.02 -16.10 -16.55
CA ALA A 628 -20.20 -16.01 -17.39
C ALA A 628 -20.13 -16.94 -18.62
N SER A 629 -18.97 -17.01 -19.29
CA SER A 629 -18.71 -17.92 -20.42
C SER A 629 -18.81 -19.40 -20.04
N GLN A 630 -18.61 -19.73 -18.76
CA GLN A 630 -18.76 -21.07 -18.18
C GLN A 630 -20.17 -21.36 -17.62
N GLY A 631 -21.09 -20.39 -17.67
CA GLY A 631 -22.42 -20.47 -17.05
C GLY A 631 -22.43 -20.27 -15.53
N ARG A 632 -21.32 -19.84 -14.93
CA ARG A 632 -21.13 -19.67 -13.48
C ARG A 632 -21.54 -18.27 -13.02
N LEU A 633 -22.85 -17.99 -13.12
CA LEU A 633 -23.39 -16.64 -12.89
C LEU A 633 -23.27 -16.16 -11.43
N HIS A 634 -23.29 -17.07 -10.44
CA HIS A 634 -23.13 -16.70 -9.03
C HIS A 634 -21.73 -16.13 -8.78
N GLU A 635 -20.73 -16.81 -9.32
CA GLU A 635 -19.32 -16.44 -9.20
C GLU A 635 -19.00 -15.20 -10.05
N ALA A 636 -19.61 -15.06 -11.23
CA ALA A 636 -19.52 -13.85 -12.04
C ALA A 636 -19.99 -12.60 -11.27
N VAL A 637 -21.14 -12.67 -10.59
CA VAL A 637 -21.62 -11.57 -9.73
C VAL A 637 -20.69 -11.37 -8.53
N ALA A 638 -20.18 -12.44 -7.91
CA ALA A 638 -19.29 -12.34 -6.75
C ALA A 638 -17.97 -11.62 -7.06
N VAL A 639 -17.34 -11.88 -8.22
CA VAL A 639 -16.09 -11.20 -8.62
C VAL A 639 -16.32 -9.78 -9.13
N LEU A 640 -17.47 -9.47 -9.75
CA LEU A 640 -17.88 -8.08 -10.02
C LEU A 640 -18.05 -7.29 -8.73
N GLU A 641 -18.83 -7.81 -7.79
CA GLU A 641 -19.03 -7.16 -6.49
C GLU A 641 -17.71 -7.01 -5.73
N LEU A 642 -16.81 -8.00 -5.80
CA LEU A 642 -15.50 -7.90 -5.15
C LEU A 642 -14.66 -6.78 -5.77
N GLY A 643 -14.47 -6.78 -7.08
CA GLY A 643 -13.71 -5.75 -7.80
C GLY A 643 -14.27 -4.34 -7.61
N ARG A 644 -15.59 -4.18 -7.58
CA ARG A 644 -16.26 -2.88 -7.37
C ARG A 644 -16.28 -2.44 -5.91
N ALA A 645 -16.32 -3.40 -4.97
CA ALA A 645 -16.12 -3.12 -3.56
C ALA A 645 -14.74 -2.51 -3.30
N LEU A 646 -13.68 -2.94 -4.01
CA LEU A 646 -12.33 -2.37 -3.86
C LEU A 646 -12.32 -0.85 -4.00
N VAL A 647 -12.94 -0.31 -5.05
CA VAL A 647 -12.94 1.13 -5.34
C VAL A 647 -13.71 1.90 -4.27
N LEU A 648 -14.88 1.40 -3.87
CA LEU A 648 -15.71 2.00 -2.82
C LEU A 648 -15.05 1.91 -1.44
N HIS A 649 -14.26 0.87 -1.16
CA HIS A 649 -13.55 0.69 0.11
C HIS A 649 -12.23 1.45 0.16
N ALA A 650 -11.45 1.51 -0.93
CA ALA A 650 -10.25 2.35 -1.05
C ALA A 650 -10.54 3.79 -0.62
N ALA A 651 -11.65 4.33 -1.11
CA ALA A 651 -12.03 5.70 -0.87
C ALA A 651 -12.69 5.94 0.51
N SER A 652 -13.16 4.91 1.21
CA SER A 652 -14.07 5.09 2.37
C SER A 652 -13.79 4.23 3.62
N THR A 653 -12.68 3.49 3.67
CA THR A 653 -12.40 2.64 4.84
C THR A 653 -11.63 3.37 5.95
N SER A 654 -10.89 4.45 5.63
CA SER A 654 -10.07 5.16 6.62
C SER A 654 -10.87 5.75 7.80
N SER A 655 -12.09 6.23 7.51
CA SER A 655 -12.96 6.94 8.44
C SER A 655 -13.86 6.05 9.33
N ALA A 656 -13.89 4.73 9.10
CA ALA A 656 -14.82 3.82 9.78
C ALA A 656 -14.16 2.64 10.52
N VAL A 657 -12.83 2.52 10.44
CA VAL A 657 -12.09 1.49 11.18
C VAL A 657 -12.20 1.67 12.71
N PRO A 658 -12.15 2.88 13.30
CA PRO A 658 -12.29 3.05 14.76
C PRO A 658 -13.62 2.51 15.30
N GLU A 659 -14.73 2.75 14.62
CA GLU A 659 -16.06 2.33 15.06
C GLU A 659 -16.23 0.82 14.96
N LEU A 660 -15.64 0.19 13.94
CA LEU A 660 -15.61 -1.28 13.81
C LEU A 660 -14.73 -1.92 14.88
N LEU A 661 -13.57 -1.32 15.19
CA LEU A 661 -12.69 -1.76 16.27
C LEU A 661 -13.39 -1.66 17.63
N ASP A 662 -14.07 -0.53 17.91
CA ASP A 662 -14.85 -0.34 19.13
C ASP A 662 -16.01 -1.35 19.25
N ALA A 663 -16.70 -1.66 18.15
CA ALA A 663 -17.80 -2.63 18.13
C ALA A 663 -17.32 -4.07 18.45
N ASP A 664 -16.14 -4.45 17.95
CA ASP A 664 -15.50 -5.74 18.23
C ASP A 664 -14.69 -5.76 19.56
N GLY A 665 -14.65 -4.65 20.31
CA GLY A 665 -14.03 -4.53 21.63
C GLY A 665 -12.55 -4.14 21.65
N TYR A 666 -11.98 -3.73 20.51
CA TYR A 666 -10.59 -3.30 20.34
C TYR A 666 -10.38 -1.80 20.62
N HIS A 667 -10.88 -1.31 21.76
CA HIS A 667 -10.91 0.13 22.10
C HIS A 667 -9.53 0.83 22.02
N GLU A 668 -8.47 0.21 22.52
CA GLU A 668 -7.11 0.80 22.47
C GLU A 668 -6.59 0.99 21.03
N LEU A 669 -6.97 0.11 20.09
CA LEU A 669 -6.64 0.27 18.67
C LEU A 669 -7.50 1.35 18.01
N ALA A 670 -8.76 1.52 18.45
CA ALA A 670 -9.65 2.56 17.95
C ALA A 670 -9.19 3.96 18.40
N GLU A 671 -8.76 4.11 19.66
CA GLU A 671 -8.16 5.35 20.16
C GLU A 671 -6.84 5.67 19.44
N ALA A 672 -5.91 4.71 19.34
CA ALA A 672 -4.66 4.91 18.61
C ALA A 672 -4.88 5.30 17.13
N TRP A 673 -5.88 4.72 16.46
CA TRP A 673 -6.23 5.12 15.09
C TRP A 673 -6.75 6.56 15.04
N ARG A 674 -7.63 6.97 15.98
CA ARG A 674 -8.15 8.35 16.05
C ARG A 674 -7.03 9.36 16.29
N GLU A 675 -6.09 9.04 17.20
CA GLU A 675 -4.91 9.88 17.46
C GLU A 675 -4.02 10.01 16.21
N ALA A 676 -3.75 8.90 15.50
CA ALA A 676 -2.96 8.94 14.27
C ALA A 676 -3.65 9.71 13.13
N VAL A 677 -4.97 9.62 13.00
CA VAL A 677 -5.74 10.42 12.03
C VAL A 677 -5.78 11.90 12.42
N ALA A 678 -5.94 12.24 13.70
CA ALA A 678 -5.92 13.61 14.17
C ALA A 678 -4.53 14.27 13.96
N ALA A 679 -3.45 13.56 14.31
CA ALA A 679 -2.08 14.02 14.08
C ALA A 679 -1.76 14.19 12.58
N GLY A 680 -2.40 13.41 11.70
CA GLY A 680 -2.30 13.56 10.25
C GLY A 680 -3.26 14.61 9.65
N ALA A 681 -4.23 15.12 10.42
CA ALA A 681 -5.17 16.17 9.99
C ALA A 681 -4.70 17.57 10.41
N ASP A 682 -4.01 17.68 11.55
CA ASP A 682 -3.34 18.91 12.01
C ASP A 682 -1.98 19.15 11.30
N GLY A 683 -1.45 18.16 10.56
CA GLY A 683 -0.24 18.30 9.75
C GLY A 683 -0.56 18.51 8.28
N ALA A 684 -0.10 19.62 7.69
CA ALA A 684 -0.26 19.85 6.25
C ALA A 684 0.52 18.78 5.45
N PRO A 685 0.08 18.39 4.24
CA PRO A 685 0.84 17.49 3.37
C PRO A 685 2.25 17.99 3.00
N GLY A 686 2.53 19.28 3.19
CA GLY A 686 3.87 19.87 3.07
C GLY A 686 4.80 19.60 4.27
N ASP A 687 4.25 19.34 5.46
CA ASP A 687 5.00 19.31 6.73
C ASP A 687 5.64 17.96 7.03
N ALA A 688 5.47 16.94 6.18
CA ALA A 688 6.31 15.75 6.21
C ALA A 688 7.82 16.09 6.07
N ARG A 689 8.17 17.27 5.52
CA ARG A 689 9.55 17.77 5.52
C ARG A 689 10.01 18.37 6.84
N GLU A 690 9.11 18.86 7.69
CA GLU A 690 9.42 19.40 9.02
C GLU A 690 9.30 18.34 10.13
N GLN A 691 8.41 17.36 9.95
CA GLN A 691 8.29 16.17 10.79
C GLN A 691 9.35 15.14 10.37
N GLY A 692 10.51 15.13 11.04
CA GLY A 692 11.63 14.24 10.73
C GLY A 692 11.27 12.75 10.68
N VAL A 693 12.04 11.98 9.89
CA VAL A 693 11.70 10.64 9.37
C VAL A 693 11.05 9.69 10.40
N PRO A 694 9.92 9.01 10.08
CA PRO A 694 9.20 8.13 11.00
C PRO A 694 10.03 6.97 11.57
N GLY A 695 9.89 6.74 12.88
CA GLY A 695 10.55 5.64 13.62
C GLY A 695 9.88 4.26 13.47
N GLU A 696 8.75 4.17 12.78
CA GLU A 696 8.05 2.93 12.41
C GLU A 696 7.40 3.12 11.03
N LEU A 697 7.06 2.02 10.34
CA LEU A 697 6.30 2.05 9.08
C LEU A 697 4.92 2.68 9.31
N PRO A 698 4.52 3.73 8.56
CA PRO A 698 3.18 4.32 8.60
C PRO A 698 2.03 3.30 8.52
N SER A 699 2.21 2.21 7.78
CA SER A 699 1.23 1.13 7.64
C SER A 699 1.03 0.27 8.91
N THR A 700 1.90 0.35 9.90
CA THR A 700 1.94 -0.58 11.06
C THR A 700 0.64 -0.60 11.85
N LEU A 701 0.14 0.58 12.22
CA LEU A 701 -1.13 0.71 12.96
C LEU A 701 -2.30 0.21 12.12
N ARG A 702 -2.30 0.55 10.82
CA ARG A 702 -3.35 0.16 9.87
C ARG A 702 -3.39 -1.36 9.66
N ARG A 703 -2.23 -2.02 9.55
CA ARG A 703 -2.10 -3.48 9.48
C ARG A 703 -2.67 -4.15 10.74
N ARG A 704 -2.26 -3.71 11.94
CA ARG A 704 -2.77 -4.23 13.23
C ARG A 704 -4.29 -4.12 13.36
N ALA A 705 -4.84 -2.96 12.99
CA ALA A 705 -6.28 -2.72 13.02
C ALA A 705 -7.05 -3.64 12.06
N LEU A 706 -6.60 -3.76 10.81
CA LEU A 706 -7.25 -4.61 9.80
C LEU A 706 -7.14 -6.10 10.14
N GLU A 707 -6.01 -6.54 10.71
CA GLU A 707 -5.83 -7.91 11.22
C GLU A 707 -6.82 -8.25 12.35
N ALA A 708 -7.01 -7.33 13.31
CA ALA A 708 -8.02 -7.47 14.36
C ALA A 708 -9.44 -7.61 13.77
N LEU A 709 -9.81 -6.72 12.84
CA LEU A 709 -11.07 -6.78 12.07
C LEU A 709 -11.17 -7.97 11.10
N GLY A 710 -10.09 -8.74 10.94
CA GLY A 710 -10.10 -9.95 10.13
C GLY A 710 -10.26 -9.73 8.63
N TYR A 711 -9.68 -8.66 8.07
CA TYR A 711 -9.80 -8.33 6.64
C TYR A 711 -9.44 -9.47 5.66
N ARG A 712 -8.53 -10.39 6.04
CA ARG A 712 -8.18 -11.60 5.27
C ARG A 712 -9.17 -12.77 5.40
N ARG A 713 -10.22 -12.66 6.24
CA ARG A 713 -11.23 -13.72 6.45
C ARG A 713 -12.35 -13.58 5.42
N ARG A 714 -12.72 -14.69 4.76
CA ARG A 714 -13.87 -14.74 3.84
C ARG A 714 -15.16 -14.34 4.58
N GLY A 715 -15.85 -13.30 4.09
CA GLY A 715 -17.02 -12.71 4.75
C GLY A 715 -16.72 -11.72 5.88
N GLY A 716 -15.45 -11.30 6.04
CA GLY A 716 -15.07 -10.19 6.93
C GLY A 716 -15.36 -8.81 6.32
N LEU A 717 -14.46 -7.85 6.55
CA LEU A 717 -14.60 -6.44 6.15
C LEU A 717 -14.91 -6.21 4.64
N LEU A 718 -14.52 -7.16 3.79
CA LEU A 718 -14.69 -7.14 2.32
C LEU A 718 -15.81 -8.09 1.83
N GLY A 719 -16.75 -8.47 2.70
CA GLY A 719 -17.85 -9.36 2.34
C GLY A 719 -18.75 -8.78 1.25
N THR A 720 -18.82 -9.46 0.11
CA THR A 720 -19.73 -9.15 -0.99
C THR A 720 -21.12 -9.77 -0.77
N PRO A 721 -22.21 -9.12 -1.23
CA PRO A 721 -23.55 -9.68 -1.13
C PRO A 721 -23.69 -10.91 -2.01
N THR A 722 -24.44 -11.90 -1.54
CA THR A 722 -24.80 -13.04 -2.38
C THR A 722 -25.86 -12.64 -3.41
N PRO A 723 -25.98 -13.38 -4.52
CA PRO A 723 -27.10 -13.18 -5.46
C PRO A 723 -28.49 -13.32 -4.82
N ALA A 724 -28.61 -14.02 -3.68
CA ALA A 724 -29.86 -14.06 -2.92
C ALA A 724 -30.11 -12.73 -2.19
N ASP A 725 -29.11 -12.17 -1.50
CA ASP A 725 -29.21 -10.85 -0.86
C ASP A 725 -29.58 -9.76 -1.88
N LEU A 726 -29.02 -9.84 -3.09
CA LEU A 726 -29.34 -8.94 -4.20
C LEU A 726 -30.78 -9.12 -4.69
N ALA A 727 -31.25 -10.36 -4.89
CA ALA A 727 -32.63 -10.63 -5.31
C ALA A 727 -33.66 -10.17 -4.26
N ASP A 728 -33.39 -10.43 -2.98
CA ASP A 728 -34.20 -9.95 -1.85
C ASP A 728 -34.20 -8.42 -1.78
N GLY A 729 -33.07 -7.78 -2.05
CA GLY A 729 -32.96 -6.32 -2.16
C GLY A 729 -33.78 -5.74 -3.31
N VAL A 730 -33.73 -6.35 -4.49
CA VAL A 730 -34.57 -5.95 -5.65
C VAL A 730 -36.05 -6.06 -5.28
N ALA A 731 -36.47 -7.17 -4.67
CA ALA A 731 -37.84 -7.37 -4.19
C ALA A 731 -38.27 -6.32 -3.15
N ALA A 732 -37.46 -6.10 -2.10
CA ALA A 732 -37.74 -5.16 -1.04
C ALA A 732 -37.78 -3.70 -1.52
N SER A 733 -37.00 -3.38 -2.57
CA SER A 733 -37.00 -2.06 -3.20
C SER A 733 -38.21 -1.81 -4.12
N GLY A 734 -38.95 -2.85 -4.51
CA GLY A 734 -40.01 -2.73 -5.53
C GLY A 734 -39.49 -2.51 -6.95
N ALA A 735 -38.26 -2.94 -7.26
CA ALA A 735 -37.73 -2.99 -8.62
C ALA A 735 -37.98 -4.35 -9.29
N ASP A 736 -38.03 -4.38 -10.62
CA ASP A 736 -38.22 -5.60 -11.41
C ASP A 736 -36.89 -6.37 -11.61
N ALA A 737 -35.77 -5.64 -11.76
CA ALA A 737 -34.44 -6.22 -11.96
C ALA A 737 -33.28 -5.29 -11.55
N LEU A 738 -32.17 -5.92 -11.12
CA LEU A 738 -30.82 -5.34 -11.07
C LEU A 738 -30.01 -5.91 -12.25
N VAL A 739 -29.40 -5.07 -13.06
CA VAL A 739 -28.71 -5.46 -14.31
C VAL A 739 -27.30 -4.91 -14.33
N TYR A 740 -26.32 -5.82 -14.29
CA TYR A 740 -24.92 -5.52 -14.53
C TYR A 740 -24.66 -5.50 -16.03
N LEU A 741 -24.15 -4.39 -16.57
CA LEU A 741 -23.70 -4.31 -17.96
C LEU A 741 -22.18 -4.46 -17.98
N VAL A 742 -21.71 -5.58 -18.54
CA VAL A 742 -20.29 -5.98 -18.52
C VAL A 742 -19.75 -5.89 -19.95
N PRO A 743 -18.79 -4.98 -20.24
CA PRO A 743 -18.17 -4.90 -21.56
C PRO A 743 -17.31 -6.15 -21.83
N GLY A 744 -17.17 -6.53 -23.10
CA GLY A 744 -16.23 -7.56 -23.56
C GLY A 744 -14.96 -6.94 -24.16
N GLU A 745 -13.91 -7.75 -24.29
CA GLU A 745 -12.61 -7.31 -24.83
C GLU A 745 -12.44 -7.72 -26.29
N ASP A 746 -11.77 -6.87 -27.09
CA ASP A 746 -11.57 -7.07 -28.53
C ASP A 746 -12.83 -7.54 -29.27
N ALA A 747 -12.83 -8.78 -29.79
CA ALA A 747 -13.96 -9.37 -30.51
C ALA A 747 -14.90 -10.19 -29.62
N GLU A 748 -14.63 -10.33 -28.31
CA GLU A 748 -15.51 -11.04 -27.38
C GLU A 748 -16.73 -10.17 -27.04
N ALA A 749 -17.91 -10.76 -27.10
CA ALA A 749 -19.16 -10.06 -26.77
C ALA A 749 -19.26 -9.81 -25.26
N GLY A 750 -19.62 -8.58 -24.88
CA GLY A 750 -20.03 -8.27 -23.51
C GLY A 750 -21.36 -8.94 -23.13
N VAL A 751 -21.76 -8.82 -21.87
CA VAL A 751 -22.95 -9.47 -21.32
C VAL A 751 -23.76 -8.54 -20.42
N ALA A 752 -25.07 -8.78 -20.34
CA ALA A 752 -25.91 -8.31 -19.24
C ALA A 752 -26.16 -9.47 -18.27
N ILE A 753 -25.78 -9.31 -17.00
CA ILE A 753 -26.14 -10.24 -15.92
C ILE A 753 -27.30 -9.63 -15.15
N ILE A 754 -28.39 -10.38 -15.05
CA ILE A 754 -29.70 -9.93 -14.57
C ILE A 754 -30.00 -10.66 -13.26
N VAL A 755 -30.26 -9.91 -12.19
CA VAL A 755 -30.82 -10.41 -10.93
C VAL A 755 -32.29 -10.01 -10.86
N SER A 756 -33.19 -10.98 -10.70
CA SER A 756 -34.63 -10.74 -10.58
C SER A 756 -35.25 -11.59 -9.46
N PRO A 757 -36.18 -11.07 -8.64
CA PRO A 757 -36.74 -11.79 -7.49
C PRO A 757 -37.39 -13.13 -7.85
N GLU A 758 -38.18 -13.16 -8.93
CA GLU A 758 -38.95 -14.35 -9.31
C GLU A 758 -38.14 -15.40 -10.07
N ARG A 759 -37.03 -14.99 -10.69
CA ARG A 759 -36.28 -15.80 -11.67
C ARG A 759 -34.82 -16.05 -11.30
N GLY A 760 -34.32 -15.42 -10.23
CA GLY A 760 -32.92 -15.52 -9.81
C GLY A 760 -31.98 -14.84 -10.80
N LEU A 761 -30.88 -15.52 -11.13
CA LEU A 761 -29.88 -15.03 -12.08
C LEU A 761 -30.18 -15.47 -13.51
N ALA A 762 -30.10 -14.52 -14.45
CA ALA A 762 -30.10 -14.75 -15.88
C ALA A 762 -28.95 -13.98 -16.56
N MET A 763 -28.63 -14.36 -17.79
CA MET A 763 -27.59 -13.71 -18.59
C MET A 763 -28.10 -13.49 -20.02
N LYS A 764 -27.72 -12.36 -20.62
CA LYS A 764 -27.90 -12.09 -22.06
C LYS A 764 -26.58 -11.65 -22.68
N VAL A 765 -26.16 -12.32 -23.75
CA VAL A 765 -24.97 -11.93 -24.54
C VAL A 765 -25.32 -10.72 -25.40
N LEU A 766 -24.43 -9.73 -25.44
CA LEU A 766 -24.60 -8.44 -26.10
C LEU A 766 -23.39 -8.16 -27.01
N PRO A 767 -23.43 -8.58 -28.29
CA PRO A 767 -22.30 -8.44 -29.22
C PRO A 767 -21.81 -6.99 -29.41
N LEU A 768 -22.72 -6.02 -29.33
CA LEU A 768 -22.44 -4.58 -29.42
C LEU A 768 -21.68 -4.02 -28.20
N LEU A 769 -21.54 -4.80 -27.11
CA LEU A 769 -20.67 -4.48 -25.97
C LEU A 769 -19.25 -5.07 -26.10
N SER A 770 -18.87 -5.60 -27.26
CA SER A 770 -17.48 -5.98 -27.55
C SER A 770 -16.58 -4.75 -27.74
N GLY A 771 -15.27 -4.89 -27.49
CA GLY A 771 -14.29 -3.83 -27.72
C GLY A 771 -14.26 -3.33 -29.18
N ALA A 772 -14.51 -4.21 -30.15
CA ALA A 772 -14.54 -3.87 -31.57
C ALA A 772 -15.78 -3.04 -31.99
N GLU A 773 -16.91 -3.21 -31.30
CA GLU A 773 -18.18 -2.53 -31.62
C GLU A 773 -18.44 -1.29 -30.71
N ASN A 774 -17.50 -0.97 -29.81
CA ASN A 774 -17.62 0.13 -28.85
C ASN A 774 -17.49 1.54 -29.46
N GLY A 775 -17.22 1.66 -30.76
CA GLY A 775 -16.85 2.91 -31.42
C GLY A 775 -17.77 4.13 -31.22
N PRO A 776 -19.10 4.01 -30.95
CA PRO A 776 -19.92 5.15 -30.52
C PRO A 776 -19.49 5.77 -29.18
N VAL A 777 -19.01 4.94 -28.25
CA VAL A 777 -18.47 5.36 -26.93
C VAL A 777 -17.18 6.16 -27.14
N GLU A 778 -16.26 5.65 -27.96
CA GLU A 778 -15.00 6.34 -28.31
C GLU A 778 -15.26 7.71 -28.94
N ARG A 779 -16.11 7.78 -29.97
CA ARG A 779 -16.41 9.04 -30.66
C ARG A 779 -17.08 10.08 -29.76
N TYR A 780 -17.91 9.65 -28.80
CA TYR A 780 -18.49 10.57 -27.82
C TYR A 780 -17.43 11.12 -26.86
N LEU A 781 -16.46 10.30 -26.45
CA LEU A 781 -15.33 10.74 -25.62
C LEU A 781 -14.38 11.68 -26.37
N ASP A 782 -14.02 11.36 -27.61
CA ASP A 782 -13.26 12.25 -28.50
C ASP A 782 -13.96 13.60 -28.65
N ALA A 783 -15.27 13.59 -28.91
CA ALA A 783 -16.06 14.82 -29.05
C ALA A 783 -16.19 15.59 -27.72
N THR A 784 -16.16 14.90 -26.57
CA THR A 784 -16.18 15.51 -25.24
C THR A 784 -14.84 16.17 -24.93
N ALA A 785 -13.71 15.51 -25.22
CA ALA A 785 -12.38 16.12 -25.11
C ALA A 785 -12.23 17.35 -26.05
N LEU A 786 -12.84 17.31 -27.25
CA LEU A 786 -12.84 18.43 -28.18
C LEU A 786 -13.67 19.62 -27.70
N ILE A 787 -14.89 19.42 -27.17
CA ILE A 787 -15.71 20.53 -26.66
C ILE A 787 -15.12 21.14 -25.38
N ASP A 788 -14.46 20.33 -24.54
CA ASP A 788 -13.77 20.78 -23.33
C ASP A 788 -12.54 21.64 -23.63
N ALA A 789 -11.86 21.39 -24.74
CA ALA A 789 -10.73 22.18 -25.22
C ALA A 789 -11.14 23.37 -26.11
N ALA A 790 -12.42 23.49 -26.47
CA ALA A 790 -12.91 24.52 -27.39
C ALA A 790 -13.14 25.88 -26.71
N ALA A 791 -13.24 26.94 -27.52
CA ALA A 791 -13.67 28.24 -27.03
C ALA A 791 -15.17 28.21 -26.64
N PRO A 792 -15.63 29.02 -25.67
CA PRO A 792 -17.00 28.94 -25.11
C PRO A 792 -18.20 29.11 -26.06
N ASP A 793 -17.96 29.46 -27.33
CA ASP A 793 -19.00 29.65 -28.36
C ASP A 793 -18.73 28.80 -29.64
N ASP A 794 -17.90 27.75 -29.57
CA ASP A 794 -17.62 26.89 -30.74
C ASP A 794 -18.84 26.01 -31.10
N ALA A 795 -19.71 26.58 -31.94
CA ALA A 795 -20.90 25.92 -32.45
C ALA A 795 -20.60 24.65 -33.27
N ALA A 796 -19.39 24.50 -33.83
CA ALA A 796 -19.02 23.29 -34.58
C ALA A 796 -18.61 22.16 -33.62
N ALA A 797 -17.85 22.46 -32.56
CA ALA A 797 -17.55 21.52 -31.50
C ALA A 797 -18.84 21.07 -30.78
N ALA A 798 -19.69 22.02 -30.40
CA ALA A 798 -20.99 21.74 -29.77
C ALA A 798 -21.90 20.87 -30.65
N GLN A 799 -21.98 21.15 -31.95
CA GLN A 799 -22.76 20.34 -32.90
C GLN A 799 -22.17 18.93 -33.10
N SER A 800 -20.84 18.80 -33.14
CA SER A 800 -20.15 17.50 -33.24
C SER A 800 -20.39 16.63 -32.01
N TRP A 801 -20.35 17.24 -30.82
CA TRP A 801 -20.63 16.60 -29.54
C TRP A 801 -22.10 16.15 -29.45
N GLU A 802 -23.07 17.00 -29.79
CA GLU A 802 -24.50 16.62 -29.78
C GLU A 802 -24.81 15.50 -30.80
N GLN A 803 -24.18 15.50 -31.97
CA GLN A 803 -24.30 14.40 -32.94
C GLN A 803 -23.75 13.08 -32.38
N SER A 804 -22.60 13.15 -31.70
CA SER A 804 -21.96 11.97 -31.09
C SER A 804 -22.77 11.43 -29.91
N LEU A 805 -23.35 12.30 -29.08
CA LEU A 805 -24.29 11.95 -28.02
C LEU A 805 -25.57 11.30 -28.60
N GLY A 806 -26.09 11.83 -29.70
CA GLY A 806 -27.24 11.25 -30.41
C GLY A 806 -26.96 9.83 -30.92
N ALA A 807 -25.80 9.62 -31.55
CA ALA A 807 -25.35 8.30 -32.00
C ALA A 807 -25.08 7.32 -30.84
N LEU A 808 -24.60 7.82 -29.70
CA LEU A 808 -24.44 7.03 -28.48
C LEU A 808 -25.81 6.58 -27.92
N CYS A 809 -26.82 7.45 -27.95
CA CYS A 809 -28.18 7.11 -27.54
C CYS A 809 -28.83 6.06 -28.45
N ASP A 810 -28.58 6.12 -29.77
CA ASP A 810 -29.06 5.11 -30.73
C ASP A 810 -28.42 3.74 -30.45
N TRP A 811 -27.08 3.69 -30.32
CA TRP A 811 -26.35 2.47 -29.96
C TRP A 811 -26.78 1.91 -28.60
N ALA A 812 -27.02 2.77 -27.60
CA ALA A 812 -27.50 2.35 -26.30
C ALA A 812 -28.87 1.67 -26.37
N HIS A 813 -29.71 2.01 -27.35
CA HIS A 813 -30.97 1.31 -27.59
C HIS A 813 -30.76 -0.07 -28.23
N ASP A 814 -29.88 -0.18 -29.23
CA ASP A 814 -29.57 -1.46 -29.87
C ASP A 814 -28.95 -2.46 -28.87
N VAL A 815 -28.23 -1.97 -27.85
CA VAL A 815 -27.72 -2.76 -26.73
C VAL A 815 -28.82 -3.11 -25.70
N LEU A 816 -29.49 -2.10 -25.13
CA LEU A 816 -30.33 -2.27 -23.92
C LEU A 816 -31.80 -2.59 -24.23
N GLY A 817 -32.33 -2.16 -25.38
CA GLY A 817 -33.69 -2.44 -25.83
C GLY A 817 -34.01 -3.95 -25.88
N PRO A 818 -33.12 -4.81 -26.40
CA PRO A 818 -33.28 -6.26 -26.34
C PRO A 818 -33.28 -6.84 -24.91
N VAL A 819 -32.65 -6.19 -23.93
CA VAL A 819 -32.66 -6.61 -22.52
C VAL A 819 -34.00 -6.25 -21.88
N VAL A 820 -34.44 -4.99 -22.03
CA VAL A 820 -35.73 -4.49 -21.54
C VAL A 820 -36.89 -5.30 -22.12
N THR A 821 -36.89 -5.57 -23.43
CA THR A 821 -37.93 -6.39 -24.07
C THR A 821 -37.99 -7.80 -23.47
N ALA A 822 -36.84 -8.42 -23.21
CA ALA A 822 -36.79 -9.76 -22.62
C ALA A 822 -37.22 -9.77 -21.14
N LEU A 823 -36.99 -8.67 -20.40
CA LEU A 823 -37.52 -8.49 -19.04
C LEU A 823 -39.04 -8.32 -19.05
N GLU A 824 -39.59 -7.50 -19.94
CA GLU A 824 -41.05 -7.33 -20.10
C GLU A 824 -41.73 -8.66 -20.44
N GLU A 825 -41.21 -9.42 -21.43
CA GLU A 825 -41.73 -10.74 -21.82
C GLU A 825 -41.62 -11.78 -20.70
N ALA A 826 -40.56 -11.70 -19.88
CA ALA A 826 -40.33 -12.62 -18.77
C ALA A 826 -41.26 -12.35 -17.58
N LEU A 827 -41.39 -11.10 -17.17
CA LEU A 827 -42.11 -10.72 -15.94
C LEU A 827 -43.60 -10.50 -16.17
N ARG A 828 -44.03 -10.24 -17.41
CA ARG A 828 -45.44 -9.90 -17.73
C ARG A 828 -46.05 -10.83 -18.81
N PRO A 829 -46.01 -12.18 -18.62
CA PRO A 829 -46.47 -13.15 -19.61
C PRO A 829 -48.00 -13.14 -19.76
N GLY A 830 -48.50 -12.50 -20.81
CA GLY A 830 -49.94 -12.46 -21.12
C GLY A 830 -50.39 -11.21 -21.89
N GLY A 831 -49.56 -10.17 -21.98
CA GLY A 831 -49.86 -8.97 -22.75
C GLY A 831 -50.85 -8.01 -22.09
N ASP A 832 -51.30 -8.31 -20.86
CA ASP A 832 -51.98 -7.33 -20.02
C ASP A 832 -50.93 -6.32 -19.55
N ARG A 833 -50.76 -5.24 -20.34
CA ARG A 833 -49.85 -4.14 -20.01
C ARG A 833 -50.38 -3.45 -18.75
N ALA A 834 -49.90 -3.89 -17.59
CA ALA A 834 -50.03 -3.16 -16.35
C ALA A 834 -49.66 -1.68 -16.60
N GLN A 835 -50.40 -0.76 -15.99
CA GLN A 835 -50.23 0.68 -16.20
C GLN A 835 -48.87 1.21 -15.70
N GLU A 836 -48.13 0.39 -14.95
CA GLU A 836 -46.87 0.74 -14.31
C GLU A 836 -45.66 0.42 -15.22
N PRO A 837 -44.67 1.33 -15.33
CA PRO A 837 -43.44 1.10 -16.10
C PRO A 837 -42.61 -0.05 -15.52
N LEU A 838 -41.67 -0.58 -16.32
CA LEU A 838 -40.63 -1.50 -15.82
C LEU A 838 -39.65 -0.71 -14.94
N ARG A 839 -39.16 -1.26 -13.82
CA ARG A 839 -38.22 -0.58 -12.90
C ARG A 839 -36.89 -1.32 -12.84
N VAL A 840 -35.83 -0.72 -13.39
CA VAL A 840 -34.51 -1.35 -13.56
C VAL A 840 -33.43 -0.56 -12.82
N VAL A 841 -32.63 -1.26 -12.02
CA VAL A 841 -31.35 -0.75 -11.50
C VAL A 841 -30.23 -1.17 -12.44
N LEU A 842 -29.43 -0.22 -12.93
CA LEU A 842 -28.27 -0.48 -13.79
C LEU A 842 -26.98 -0.36 -12.99
N VAL A 843 -26.08 -1.33 -13.19
CA VAL A 843 -24.68 -1.29 -12.74
C VAL A 843 -23.79 -1.40 -13.99
N PRO A 844 -23.51 -0.29 -14.69
CA PRO A 844 -22.60 -0.30 -15.82
C PRO A 844 -21.15 -0.45 -15.33
N CYS A 845 -20.42 -1.40 -15.91
CA CYS A 845 -19.04 -1.68 -15.53
C CYS A 845 -18.05 -1.02 -16.50
N GLY A 846 -16.94 -0.47 -15.95
CA GLY A 846 -15.95 0.24 -16.75
C GLY A 846 -16.57 1.39 -17.56
N ARG A 847 -16.06 1.62 -18.77
CA ARG A 847 -16.40 2.77 -19.63
C ARG A 847 -17.87 2.86 -20.05
N LEU A 848 -18.68 1.83 -19.81
CA LEU A 848 -20.14 1.87 -19.96
C LEU A 848 -20.81 2.87 -19.01
N GLY A 849 -20.08 3.34 -17.98
CA GLY A 849 -20.51 4.35 -17.02
C GLY A 849 -20.78 5.74 -17.60
N ILE A 850 -20.32 6.07 -18.82
CA ILE A 850 -20.67 7.37 -19.44
C ILE A 850 -22.05 7.36 -20.12
N VAL A 851 -22.55 6.17 -20.48
CA VAL A 851 -23.64 6.01 -21.43
C VAL A 851 -24.98 6.39 -20.79
N PRO A 852 -25.73 7.36 -21.35
CA PRO A 852 -27.03 7.76 -20.80
C PRO A 852 -28.11 6.71 -21.16
N TRP A 853 -28.03 5.53 -20.56
CA TRP A 853 -28.91 4.37 -20.80
C TRP A 853 -30.41 4.70 -20.72
N HIS A 854 -30.81 5.61 -19.82
CA HIS A 854 -32.19 6.09 -19.72
C HIS A 854 -32.67 6.85 -20.97
N ALA A 855 -31.76 7.50 -21.69
CA ALA A 855 -31.98 8.19 -22.96
C ALA A 855 -31.67 7.35 -24.20
N ALA A 856 -31.51 6.03 -24.05
CA ALA A 856 -31.42 5.10 -25.17
C ALA A 856 -32.59 5.27 -26.14
N ARG A 857 -32.30 5.58 -27.40
CA ARG A 857 -33.24 6.10 -28.40
C ARG A 857 -33.56 5.07 -29.48
N GLY A 858 -34.77 4.52 -29.46
CA GLY A 858 -35.24 3.57 -30.45
C GLY A 858 -36.00 4.19 -31.63
N PRO A 859 -36.21 3.41 -32.70
CA PRO A 859 -37.03 3.82 -33.84
C PRO A 859 -38.50 4.01 -33.43
N GLY A 860 -38.90 5.27 -33.26
CA GLY A 860 -40.29 5.68 -32.99
C GLY A 860 -40.88 6.42 -34.20
N GLY A 861 -42.18 6.19 -34.48
CA GLY A 861 -42.81 6.54 -35.75
C GLY A 861 -42.69 8.02 -36.17
N THR A 862 -43.36 8.93 -35.46
CA THR A 862 -43.28 10.39 -35.70
C THR A 862 -42.41 11.12 -34.67
N SER A 863 -41.94 10.42 -33.65
CA SER A 863 -41.08 10.95 -32.59
C SER A 863 -40.21 9.81 -32.04
N PRO A 864 -38.93 10.06 -31.67
CA PRO A 864 -38.03 9.04 -31.17
C PRO A 864 -38.57 8.31 -29.92
N ALA A 865 -38.33 7.01 -29.82
CA ALA A 865 -38.81 6.16 -28.75
C ALA A 865 -37.72 5.95 -27.68
N TYR A 866 -37.59 6.91 -26.75
CA TYR A 866 -36.67 6.81 -25.62
C TYR A 866 -37.11 5.76 -24.59
N LEU A 867 -36.19 4.92 -24.08
CA LEU A 867 -36.52 3.86 -23.13
C LEU A 867 -37.10 4.38 -21.80
N CYS A 868 -36.76 5.60 -21.37
CA CYS A 868 -37.40 6.26 -20.23
C CYS A 868 -38.94 6.37 -20.36
N ARG A 869 -39.52 6.28 -21.57
CA ARG A 869 -40.98 6.29 -21.77
C ARG A 869 -41.68 5.02 -21.29
N THR A 870 -41.00 3.86 -21.26
CA THR A 870 -41.57 2.59 -20.76
C THR A 870 -40.90 2.08 -19.48
N THR A 871 -39.70 2.57 -19.18
CA THR A 871 -38.85 2.08 -18.08
C THR A 871 -38.46 3.22 -17.13
N VAL A 872 -38.37 2.91 -15.84
CA VAL A 872 -37.76 3.73 -14.78
C VAL A 872 -36.35 3.20 -14.56
N PHE A 873 -35.35 4.07 -14.67
CA PHE A 873 -33.95 3.71 -14.48
C PHE A 873 -33.40 4.37 -13.21
N SER A 874 -32.82 3.55 -12.34
CA SER A 874 -31.88 4.01 -11.32
C SER A 874 -30.52 3.41 -11.62
N TYR A 875 -29.47 4.09 -11.21
CA TYR A 875 -28.08 3.66 -11.32
C TYR A 875 -27.56 3.28 -9.92
N ALA A 876 -26.49 2.48 -9.87
CA ALA A 876 -25.76 2.17 -8.65
C ALA A 876 -24.31 1.79 -8.97
N ALA A 877 -23.35 2.22 -8.14
CA ALA A 877 -21.95 1.81 -8.27
C ALA A 877 -21.74 0.30 -8.09
N SER A 878 -22.61 -0.39 -7.35
CA SER A 878 -22.57 -1.84 -7.12
C SER A 878 -23.90 -2.32 -6.53
N GLY A 879 -24.13 -3.64 -6.57
CA GLY A 879 -25.20 -4.28 -5.81
C GLY A 879 -25.06 -4.04 -4.30
N SER A 880 -23.82 -4.04 -3.80
CA SER A 880 -23.48 -3.67 -2.42
C SER A 880 -23.95 -2.25 -2.06
N GLN A 881 -23.74 -1.27 -2.95
CA GLN A 881 -24.18 0.11 -2.75
C GLN A 881 -25.71 0.22 -2.85
N PHE A 882 -26.33 -0.45 -3.83
CA PHE A 882 -27.79 -0.57 -3.95
C PHE A 882 -28.42 -1.12 -2.67
N LEU A 883 -27.91 -2.20 -2.08
CA LEU A 883 -28.44 -2.73 -0.82
C LEU A 883 -28.36 -1.75 0.35
N ARG A 884 -27.39 -0.81 0.35
CA ARG A 884 -27.32 0.28 1.35
C ARG A 884 -28.44 1.30 1.16
N THR A 885 -28.85 1.62 -0.07
CA THR A 885 -29.98 2.54 -0.35
C THR A 885 -31.34 1.89 -0.05
N VAL A 886 -31.47 0.59 -0.31
CA VAL A 886 -32.66 -0.22 0.07
C VAL A 886 -32.89 -0.21 1.58
N ARG A 887 -31.82 -0.41 2.37
CA ARG A 887 -31.90 -0.40 3.85
C ARG A 887 -32.35 0.95 4.41
N ARG A 888 -32.06 2.07 3.71
CA ARG A 888 -32.65 3.41 3.85
C ARG A 888 -33.05 3.76 5.29
N ALA A 889 -34.27 4.23 5.59
CA ALA A 889 -35.48 4.55 4.80
C ALA A 889 -35.49 6.03 4.30
N PRO A 890 -36.57 6.59 3.69
CA PRO A 890 -36.57 7.97 3.18
C PRO A 890 -36.90 9.01 4.27
N ARG A 891 -36.24 10.17 4.22
CA ARG A 891 -36.66 11.40 4.91
C ARG A 891 -37.67 12.18 4.06
N ASP A 892 -38.62 12.87 4.71
CA ASP A 892 -39.53 13.80 4.01
C ASP A 892 -38.71 15.04 3.56
N PRO A 893 -38.59 15.34 2.25
CA PRO A 893 -37.72 16.41 1.76
C PRO A 893 -37.96 17.77 2.43
N ALA A 894 -39.21 18.06 2.82
CA ALA A 894 -39.60 19.33 3.43
C ALA A 894 -39.32 19.43 4.95
N ALA A 895 -38.84 18.36 5.60
CA ALA A 895 -38.65 18.35 7.06
C ALA A 895 -37.48 19.20 7.57
N ALA A 896 -36.33 19.14 6.87
CA ALA A 896 -35.12 19.91 7.12
C ALA A 896 -34.34 20.15 5.80
N PRO A 897 -34.90 20.94 4.85
CA PRO A 897 -34.26 21.21 3.58
C PRO A 897 -33.13 22.26 3.69
N VAL A 898 -32.06 22.01 2.95
CA VAL A 898 -30.96 22.94 2.69
C VAL A 898 -30.92 23.22 1.19
N LEU A 899 -30.88 24.49 0.80
CA LEU A 899 -30.76 24.93 -0.60
C LEU A 899 -29.53 25.83 -0.74
N LEU A 900 -28.57 25.42 -1.56
CA LEU A 900 -27.34 26.15 -1.85
C LEU A 900 -27.37 26.67 -3.30
N ALA A 901 -27.13 27.97 -3.47
CA ALA A 901 -26.88 28.60 -4.76
C ALA A 901 -25.39 28.94 -4.90
N ASP A 902 -24.91 29.03 -6.15
CA ASP A 902 -23.51 29.31 -6.48
C ASP A 902 -22.92 30.49 -5.68
N PRO A 903 -21.94 30.24 -4.78
CA PRO A 903 -21.34 31.29 -3.96
C PRO A 903 -20.47 32.27 -4.77
N THR A 904 -20.12 31.94 -6.01
CA THR A 904 -19.35 32.83 -6.89
C THR A 904 -20.22 33.79 -7.70
N LEU A 905 -21.55 33.60 -7.70
CA LEU A 905 -22.53 34.34 -8.51
C LEU A 905 -22.25 34.30 -10.03
N GLY A 906 -21.55 33.27 -10.51
CA GLY A 906 -21.29 33.00 -11.92
C GLY A 906 -22.48 32.33 -12.63
N LEU A 907 -23.22 31.45 -11.95
CA LEU A 907 -24.43 30.81 -12.45
C LEU A 907 -25.66 31.72 -12.22
N THR A 908 -26.12 32.35 -13.29
CA THR A 908 -27.22 33.34 -13.24
C THR A 908 -28.57 32.71 -12.88
N TYR A 909 -28.78 31.42 -13.17
CA TYR A 909 -30.03 30.73 -12.82
C TYR A 909 -29.96 29.97 -11.49
N ALA A 910 -28.80 29.82 -10.84
CA ALA A 910 -28.70 29.13 -9.55
C ALA A 910 -29.57 29.79 -8.46
N GLU A 911 -29.53 31.13 -8.35
CA GLU A 911 -30.42 31.88 -7.46
C GLU A 911 -31.90 31.72 -7.86
N VAL A 912 -32.20 31.81 -9.17
CA VAL A 912 -33.57 31.66 -9.69
C VAL A 912 -34.15 30.28 -9.37
N GLU A 913 -33.32 29.23 -9.46
CA GLU A 913 -33.66 27.86 -9.10
C GLU A 913 -33.96 27.75 -7.60
N VAL A 914 -33.00 28.14 -6.75
CA VAL A 914 -33.13 28.03 -5.29
C VAL A 914 -34.31 28.84 -4.74
N LEU A 915 -34.53 30.07 -5.23
CA LEU A 915 -35.67 30.88 -4.80
C LEU A 915 -37.01 30.33 -5.29
N ALA A 916 -37.07 29.75 -6.50
CA ALA A 916 -38.27 29.06 -6.96
C ALA A 916 -38.61 27.86 -6.04
N LEU A 917 -37.62 27.07 -5.65
CA LEU A 917 -37.79 25.93 -4.74
C LEU A 917 -38.18 26.36 -3.31
N ARG A 918 -37.52 27.38 -2.75
CA ARG A 918 -37.88 28.00 -1.45
C ARG A 918 -39.34 28.45 -1.45
N ASN A 919 -39.74 29.19 -2.47
CA ASN A 919 -41.05 29.85 -2.50
C ASN A 919 -42.21 28.87 -2.80
N ALA A 920 -41.97 27.84 -3.62
CA ALA A 920 -43.01 26.88 -3.99
C ALA A 920 -43.16 25.72 -3.00
N PHE A 921 -42.05 25.21 -2.43
CA PHE A 921 -42.03 23.93 -1.70
C PHE A 921 -41.35 24.00 -0.33
N TYR A 922 -40.29 24.81 -0.18
CA TYR A 922 -39.43 24.79 1.00
C TYR A 922 -39.30 26.15 1.70
N PRO A 923 -40.39 26.75 2.22
CA PRO A 923 -40.36 28.10 2.78
C PRO A 923 -39.51 28.23 4.06
N GLY A 924 -39.22 27.11 4.73
CA GLY A 924 -38.35 27.02 5.91
C GLY A 924 -36.95 26.46 5.63
N ALA A 925 -36.50 26.44 4.37
CA ALA A 925 -35.16 25.97 4.04
C ALA A 925 -34.05 26.83 4.64
N ARG A 926 -32.94 26.19 5.02
CA ARG A 926 -31.67 26.88 5.23
C ARG A 926 -31.12 27.27 3.86
N LEU A 927 -30.74 28.53 3.70
CA LEU A 927 -30.20 29.06 2.44
C LEU A 927 -28.69 29.23 2.56
N CYS A 928 -27.97 28.81 1.53
CA CYS A 928 -26.51 28.84 1.49
C CYS A 928 -25.98 29.43 0.18
N GLY A 929 -24.79 30.03 0.23
CA GLY A 929 -24.12 30.61 -0.93
C GLY A 929 -24.61 32.00 -1.31
N GLY A 930 -24.45 32.37 -2.58
CA GLY A 930 -24.67 33.73 -3.08
C GLY A 930 -26.08 33.93 -3.64
N MET A 931 -26.81 34.94 -3.17
CA MET A 931 -28.12 35.36 -3.70
C MET A 931 -28.28 36.88 -3.57
N PHE A 932 -28.76 37.57 -4.61
CA PHE A 932 -28.99 39.02 -4.61
C PHE A 932 -30.32 39.45 -3.97
N GLU A 933 -31.36 38.62 -4.03
CA GLU A 933 -32.71 38.92 -3.50
C GLU A 933 -32.85 38.61 -1.99
N VAL A 934 -31.84 37.99 -1.36
CA VAL A 934 -31.84 37.60 0.05
C VAL A 934 -30.79 38.41 0.84
N PRO A 935 -31.12 38.94 2.03
CA PRO A 935 -30.13 39.61 2.89
C PRO A 935 -28.97 38.67 3.29
N GLU A 936 -27.74 39.19 3.30
CA GLU A 936 -26.54 38.41 3.69
C GLU A 936 -26.64 37.79 5.09
N ASP A 937 -27.39 38.39 6.02
CA ASP A 937 -27.61 37.87 7.37
C ASP A 937 -28.63 36.72 7.46
N GLU A 938 -29.38 36.45 6.38
CA GLU A 938 -30.22 35.25 6.21
C GLU A 938 -29.50 34.09 5.50
N LEU A 939 -28.27 34.31 4.98
CA LEU A 939 -27.50 33.34 4.20
C LEU A 939 -26.35 32.74 5.02
N LEU A 940 -26.15 31.42 4.88
CA LEU A 940 -24.90 30.77 5.28
C LEU A 940 -23.90 30.82 4.10
N PRO A 941 -22.57 30.90 4.33
CA PRO A 941 -21.58 30.89 3.25
C PRO A 941 -21.72 29.70 2.31
N GLY A 942 -22.07 28.52 2.83
CA GLY A 942 -22.11 27.27 2.09
C GLY A 942 -20.72 26.70 1.84
N THR A 943 -19.89 26.59 2.88
CA THR A 943 -18.54 25.99 2.75
C THR A 943 -18.61 24.45 2.67
N PRO A 944 -17.54 23.75 2.26
CA PRO A 944 -17.45 22.29 2.35
C PRO A 944 -17.77 21.74 3.75
N GLU A 945 -17.26 22.37 4.80
CA GLU A 945 -17.48 21.98 6.20
C GLU A 945 -18.95 22.14 6.62
N GLU A 946 -19.61 23.21 6.18
CA GLU A 946 -21.03 23.43 6.45
C GLU A 946 -21.90 22.40 5.73
N VAL A 947 -21.62 22.12 4.45
CA VAL A 947 -22.35 21.10 3.66
C VAL A 947 -22.22 19.72 4.29
N LEU A 948 -21.02 19.34 4.72
CA LEU A 948 -20.77 18.08 5.42
C LEU A 948 -21.43 18.07 6.81
N GLY A 949 -21.39 19.21 7.52
CA GLY A 949 -22.12 19.45 8.77
C GLY A 949 -23.61 19.16 8.63
N PHE A 950 -24.29 19.71 7.62
CA PHE A 950 -25.73 19.51 7.41
C PHE A 950 -26.13 18.03 7.22
N LEU A 951 -25.28 17.23 6.56
CA LEU A 951 -25.49 15.79 6.43
C LEU A 951 -25.46 15.10 7.81
N THR A 952 -24.52 15.48 8.68
CA THR A 952 -24.41 14.93 10.04
C THR A 952 -25.50 15.44 10.99
N GLU A 953 -25.99 16.67 10.81
CA GLU A 953 -27.10 17.25 11.56
C GLU A 953 -28.47 16.65 11.20
N GLY A 954 -28.54 15.84 10.14
CA GLY A 954 -29.76 15.16 9.74
C GLY A 954 -30.65 15.93 8.77
N ALA A 955 -30.07 16.74 7.87
CA ALA A 955 -30.80 17.32 6.74
C ALA A 955 -31.64 16.25 6.00
N SER A 956 -32.82 16.64 5.50
CA SER A 956 -33.71 15.75 4.74
C SER A 956 -33.54 15.86 3.23
N LEU A 957 -33.23 17.08 2.78
CA LEU A 957 -32.90 17.43 1.41
C LEU A 957 -31.65 18.33 1.44
N LEU A 958 -30.67 18.01 0.61
CA LEU A 958 -29.58 18.91 0.25
C LEU A 958 -29.68 19.18 -1.25
N HIS A 959 -30.07 20.39 -1.63
CA HIS A 959 -30.12 20.84 -3.02
C HIS A 959 -28.97 21.80 -3.29
N VAL A 960 -28.13 21.50 -4.28
CA VAL A 960 -26.91 22.25 -4.61
C VAL A 960 -27.00 22.70 -6.07
N ALA A 961 -27.20 23.98 -6.30
CA ALA A 961 -27.11 24.63 -7.61
C ALA A 961 -25.81 25.42 -7.68
N SER A 962 -24.71 24.76 -8.08
CA SER A 962 -23.36 25.32 -8.11
C SER A 962 -22.54 24.77 -9.27
N HIS A 963 -21.34 25.28 -9.48
CA HIS A 963 -20.39 24.64 -10.39
C HIS A 963 -19.94 23.28 -9.83
N GLY A 964 -19.77 22.31 -10.72
CA GLY A 964 -19.17 21.01 -10.44
C GLY A 964 -18.13 20.68 -11.50
N SER A 965 -17.07 19.98 -11.10
CA SER A 965 -16.00 19.53 -11.99
C SER A 965 -15.73 18.04 -11.80
N ALA A 966 -15.45 17.37 -12.92
CA ALA A 966 -14.90 16.03 -12.93
C ALA A 966 -13.37 16.16 -13.04
N GLY A 967 -12.63 15.60 -12.09
CA GLY A 967 -11.18 15.63 -12.07
C GLY A 967 -10.55 14.72 -13.11
N VAL A 968 -9.25 14.89 -13.35
CA VAL A 968 -8.41 13.92 -14.08
C VAL A 968 -8.31 12.58 -13.34
N ARG A 969 -8.29 12.67 -12.00
CA ARG A 969 -8.47 11.57 -11.05
C ARG A 969 -9.89 11.70 -10.42
N PRO A 970 -10.66 10.62 -10.22
CA PRO A 970 -11.98 10.69 -9.58
C PRO A 970 -12.00 11.37 -8.20
N THR A 971 -10.92 11.22 -7.43
CA THR A 971 -10.74 11.76 -6.07
C THR A 971 -10.81 13.29 -5.98
N VAL A 972 -10.36 13.99 -7.04
CA VAL A 972 -10.33 15.45 -7.10
C VAL A 972 -11.53 16.04 -7.87
N SER A 973 -12.51 15.21 -8.28
CA SER A 973 -13.81 15.72 -8.72
C SER A 973 -14.50 16.45 -7.57
N ALA A 974 -15.02 17.65 -7.82
CA ALA A 974 -15.46 18.57 -6.77
C ALA A 974 -16.79 19.27 -7.07
N LEU A 975 -17.50 19.63 -6.00
CA LEU A 975 -18.44 20.74 -6.02
C LEU A 975 -17.68 22.01 -5.62
N HIS A 976 -17.77 23.06 -6.43
CA HIS A 976 -17.16 24.35 -6.12
C HIS A 976 -18.11 25.11 -5.17
N LEU A 977 -17.64 25.36 -3.96
CA LEU A 977 -18.39 25.96 -2.86
C LEU A 977 -17.65 27.20 -2.31
N ALA A 978 -18.14 27.79 -1.22
CA ALA A 978 -17.50 28.96 -0.63
C ALA A 978 -16.21 28.55 0.11
N ALA A 979 -15.12 29.28 -0.13
CA ALA A 979 -13.93 29.18 0.71
C ALA A 979 -14.26 29.60 2.15
N GLY A 980 -13.81 28.83 3.13
CA GLY A 980 -14.03 29.12 4.55
C GLY A 980 -13.41 30.45 5.00
N PRO A 981 -13.89 31.05 6.10
CA PRO A 981 -13.27 32.24 6.68
C PRO A 981 -11.82 31.92 7.05
N ALA A 982 -10.88 32.74 6.58
CA ALA A 982 -9.44 32.46 6.65
C ALA A 982 -8.92 32.22 8.08
N GLY A 983 -8.81 30.94 8.44
CA GLY A 983 -7.62 30.45 9.15
C GLY A 983 -6.40 30.50 8.23
N ASP A 984 -5.24 30.07 8.72
CA ASP A 984 -4.04 30.01 7.87
C ASP A 984 -4.34 29.22 6.58
N PRO A 985 -3.99 29.76 5.39
CA PRO A 985 -4.33 29.10 4.14
C PRO A 985 -3.67 27.71 4.13
N PRO A 986 -4.41 26.61 3.84
CA PRO A 986 -3.80 25.30 3.72
C PRO A 986 -2.71 25.38 2.65
N ALA A 987 -1.45 25.17 3.06
CA ALA A 987 -0.29 25.41 2.22
C ALA A 987 -0.35 24.52 0.97
N GLU A 988 -0.62 25.16 -0.19
CA GLU A 988 -0.74 24.61 -1.56
C GLU A 988 -0.78 23.08 -1.66
N ALA A 989 -1.83 22.47 -1.06
CA ALA A 989 -2.03 21.04 -1.10
C ALA A 989 -2.62 20.63 -2.46
N ASP A 990 -1.74 20.13 -3.33
CA ASP A 990 -2.10 19.49 -4.61
C ASP A 990 -2.92 20.36 -5.58
N GLY A 991 -2.84 21.69 -5.45
CA GLY A 991 -3.52 22.66 -6.32
C GLY A 991 -5.05 22.70 -6.18
N THR A 992 -5.63 22.14 -5.10
CA THR A 992 -7.07 22.13 -4.86
C THR A 992 -7.53 23.42 -4.17
N ASP A 993 -8.64 24.03 -4.62
CA ASP A 993 -9.18 25.25 -4.01
C ASP A 993 -9.72 24.93 -2.59
N PRO A 994 -9.46 25.76 -1.56
CA PRO A 994 -10.06 25.58 -0.23
C PRO A 994 -11.60 25.49 -0.27
N GLY A 995 -12.27 26.13 -1.22
CA GLY A 995 -13.72 26.05 -1.45
C GLY A 995 -14.21 24.74 -2.11
N ASP A 996 -13.34 23.83 -2.53
CA ASP A 996 -13.76 22.61 -3.22
C ASP A 996 -14.19 21.49 -2.26
N LEU A 997 -15.44 21.03 -2.38
CA LEU A 997 -15.88 19.78 -1.76
C LEU A 997 -15.58 18.62 -2.71
N THR A 998 -14.37 18.05 -2.54
CA THR A 998 -13.90 16.90 -3.34
C THR A 998 -14.52 15.58 -2.89
N VAL A 999 -14.51 14.58 -3.79
CA VAL A 999 -14.86 13.18 -3.47
C VAL A 999 -14.08 12.65 -2.26
N THR A 1000 -12.76 12.94 -2.19
CA THR A 1000 -11.93 12.57 -1.03
C THR A 1000 -12.45 13.19 0.26
N ARG A 1001 -12.65 14.53 0.29
CA ARG A 1001 -13.17 15.25 1.48
C ARG A 1001 -14.52 14.70 1.95
N LEU A 1002 -15.39 14.29 1.02
CA LEU A 1002 -16.72 13.72 1.32
C LEU A 1002 -16.66 12.31 1.93
N LEU A 1003 -15.65 11.50 1.59
CA LEU A 1003 -15.53 10.12 2.05
C LEU A 1003 -14.61 9.92 3.26
N ASP A 1004 -13.63 10.81 3.44
CA ASP A 1004 -12.78 10.86 4.64
C ASP A 1004 -13.51 11.41 5.86
N GLN A 1005 -14.72 11.99 5.70
CA GLN A 1005 -15.54 12.40 6.84
C GLN A 1005 -15.78 11.25 7.82
N PRO A 1006 -15.70 11.50 9.15
CA PRO A 1006 -16.15 10.57 10.18
C PRO A 1006 -17.69 10.55 10.23
N VAL A 1007 -18.32 10.16 9.12
CA VAL A 1007 -19.75 9.84 9.07
C VAL A 1007 -19.97 8.72 10.07
N ARG A 1008 -20.73 9.01 11.13
CA ARG A 1008 -21.13 8.00 12.12
C ARG A 1008 -21.92 6.90 11.44
N ARG A 1009 -21.23 5.84 10.99
CA ARG A 1009 -21.81 4.59 10.45
C ARG A 1009 -22.48 3.72 11.53
N GLN A 1010 -23.07 4.34 12.55
CA GLN A 1010 -24.33 3.81 13.03
C GLN A 1010 -25.23 3.73 11.80
N ALA A 1011 -25.73 2.54 11.47
CA ALA A 1011 -26.57 2.35 10.30
C ALA A 1011 -27.78 3.29 10.43
N THR A 1012 -27.73 4.43 9.74
CA THR A 1012 -28.80 5.41 9.81
C THR A 1012 -30.02 4.73 9.23
N ALA A 1013 -31.06 4.57 10.05
CA ALA A 1013 -32.32 3.95 9.64
C ALA A 1013 -33.14 4.85 8.70
N ASP A 1014 -32.54 5.96 8.27
CA ASP A 1014 -32.99 6.89 7.26
C ASP A 1014 -31.80 7.50 6.48
N GLY A 1015 -32.09 8.20 5.39
CA GLY A 1015 -31.11 8.99 4.63
C GLY A 1015 -31.77 10.09 3.81
N PRO A 1016 -31.04 11.19 3.52
CA PRO A 1016 -31.55 12.31 2.73
C PRO A 1016 -31.68 12.00 1.23
N LEU A 1017 -32.45 12.85 0.55
CA LEU A 1017 -32.29 13.11 -0.87
C LEU A 1017 -31.20 14.18 -1.07
N VAL A 1018 -30.25 13.95 -1.97
CA VAL A 1018 -29.29 14.95 -2.42
C VAL A 1018 -29.56 15.27 -3.89
N VAL A 1019 -29.60 16.54 -4.26
CA VAL A 1019 -29.82 16.99 -5.63
C VAL A 1019 -28.67 17.89 -6.03
N LEU A 1020 -27.86 17.44 -6.97
CA LEU A 1020 -26.72 18.17 -7.50
C LEU A 1020 -27.10 18.76 -8.86
N SER A 1021 -27.69 19.96 -8.85
CA SER A 1021 -27.85 20.84 -10.02
C SER A 1021 -26.49 21.46 -10.37
N ALA A 1022 -25.52 20.59 -10.63
CA ALA A 1022 -24.11 20.90 -10.84
C ALA A 1022 -23.52 19.96 -11.90
N CYS A 1023 -22.70 20.52 -12.77
CA CYS A 1023 -22.14 19.85 -13.95
C CYS A 1023 -21.25 18.65 -13.58
N ARG A 1024 -21.35 17.55 -14.35
CA ARG A 1024 -20.42 16.39 -14.33
C ARG A 1024 -20.27 15.69 -12.97
N THR A 1025 -21.28 15.78 -12.11
CA THR A 1025 -21.28 15.16 -10.77
C THR A 1025 -21.43 13.63 -10.80
N ASP A 1026 -21.85 13.05 -11.93
CA ASP A 1026 -21.91 11.61 -12.22
C ASP A 1026 -20.92 11.20 -13.33
N LEU A 1027 -19.72 11.82 -13.36
CA LEU A 1027 -18.68 11.51 -14.35
C LEU A 1027 -17.26 11.64 -13.76
N SER A 1028 -16.30 10.93 -14.37
CA SER A 1028 -14.86 11.18 -14.26
C SER A 1028 -14.25 11.29 -15.67
N THR A 1029 -13.23 12.14 -15.85
CA THR A 1029 -12.78 12.58 -17.19
C THR A 1029 -11.85 11.61 -17.91
N ARG A 1030 -11.17 10.71 -17.17
CA ARG A 1030 -10.39 9.59 -17.74
C ARG A 1030 -10.87 8.24 -17.23
N ASP A 1031 -11.31 8.18 -15.98
CA ASP A 1031 -11.82 6.96 -15.35
C ASP A 1031 -13.33 6.88 -15.44
N HIS A 1032 -13.81 6.46 -16.60
CA HIS A 1032 -15.22 6.37 -16.95
C HIS A 1032 -16.01 5.24 -16.25
N ASP A 1033 -15.45 4.63 -15.20
CA ASP A 1033 -16.19 3.70 -14.34
C ASP A 1033 -16.99 4.49 -13.30
N GLU A 1034 -18.32 4.31 -13.29
CA GLU A 1034 -19.24 4.86 -12.29
C GLU A 1034 -18.94 4.42 -10.85
N ALA A 1035 -17.96 3.55 -10.60
CA ALA A 1035 -17.55 3.12 -9.27
C ALA A 1035 -17.12 4.27 -8.34
N LEU A 1036 -16.65 5.41 -8.87
CA LEU A 1036 -16.39 6.60 -8.05
C LEU A 1036 -16.68 7.93 -8.77
N THR A 1037 -17.65 8.65 -8.23
CA THR A 1037 -18.19 9.94 -8.69
C THR A 1037 -18.67 10.73 -7.46
N LEU A 1038 -19.02 12.01 -7.60
CA LEU A 1038 -19.63 12.76 -6.48
C LEU A 1038 -20.96 12.13 -6.06
N THR A 1039 -21.81 11.72 -7.01
CA THR A 1039 -23.08 11.03 -6.72
C THR A 1039 -22.90 9.77 -5.87
N THR A 1040 -21.98 8.88 -6.25
CA THR A 1040 -21.71 7.62 -5.55
C THR A 1040 -20.97 7.83 -4.23
N ALA A 1041 -20.19 8.91 -4.12
CA ALA A 1041 -19.62 9.36 -2.86
C ALA A 1041 -20.70 9.83 -1.86
N PHE A 1042 -21.70 10.62 -2.29
CA PHE A 1042 -22.83 11.00 -1.41
C PHE A 1042 -23.68 9.79 -0.98
N VAL A 1043 -23.95 8.83 -1.88
CA VAL A 1043 -24.63 7.56 -1.51
C VAL A 1043 -23.80 6.79 -0.47
N SER A 1044 -22.49 6.72 -0.64
CA SER A 1044 -21.58 6.05 0.31
C SER A 1044 -21.50 6.80 1.65
N GLY A 1045 -21.55 8.13 1.63
CA GLY A 1045 -21.55 9.03 2.78
C GLY A 1045 -22.88 9.13 3.55
N GLY A 1046 -23.99 8.57 3.05
CA GLY A 1046 -25.25 8.51 3.80
C GLY A 1046 -26.53 8.77 3.02
N ALA A 1047 -26.45 9.38 1.83
CA ALA A 1047 -27.62 9.70 1.04
C ALA A 1047 -28.40 8.44 0.64
N ARG A 1048 -29.74 8.49 0.73
CA ARG A 1048 -30.59 7.41 0.22
C ARG A 1048 -30.69 7.49 -1.29
N ASP A 1049 -30.93 8.70 -1.78
CA ASP A 1049 -31.22 9.03 -3.16
C ASP A 1049 -30.37 10.24 -3.55
N VAL A 1050 -29.73 10.19 -4.72
CA VAL A 1050 -28.92 11.28 -5.27
C VAL A 1050 -29.29 11.51 -6.73
N VAL A 1051 -29.59 12.75 -7.07
CA VAL A 1051 -29.70 13.21 -8.46
C VAL A 1051 -28.43 13.98 -8.82
N GLY A 1052 -27.80 13.65 -9.94
CA GLY A 1052 -26.60 14.33 -10.44
C GLY A 1052 -26.50 14.29 -11.97
N SER A 1053 -25.52 14.98 -12.54
CA SER A 1053 -25.40 15.18 -13.99
C SER A 1053 -24.15 14.59 -14.62
N ARG A 1054 -24.26 14.10 -15.86
CA ARG A 1054 -23.16 13.46 -16.61
C ARG A 1054 -22.30 14.44 -17.41
N TRP A 1055 -22.87 15.55 -17.86
CA TRP A 1055 -22.19 16.57 -18.65
C TRP A 1055 -22.54 17.97 -18.14
N ALA A 1056 -21.93 19.01 -18.73
CA ALA A 1056 -22.29 20.39 -18.44
C ALA A 1056 -23.67 20.70 -19.06
N ALA A 1057 -24.66 20.97 -18.22
CA ALA A 1057 -26.02 21.33 -18.65
C ALA A 1057 -26.15 22.86 -18.87
N ASP A 1058 -27.11 23.27 -19.71
CA ASP A 1058 -27.50 24.68 -19.84
C ASP A 1058 -28.17 25.17 -18.55
N ASP A 1059 -27.57 26.16 -17.89
CA ASP A 1059 -27.96 26.70 -16.57
C ASP A 1059 -29.47 26.95 -16.44
N GLY A 1060 -30.06 27.68 -17.40
CA GLY A 1060 -31.50 27.97 -17.39
C GLY A 1060 -32.41 26.78 -17.67
N THR A 1061 -31.91 25.77 -18.37
CA THR A 1061 -32.63 24.50 -18.62
C THR A 1061 -32.53 23.56 -17.41
N ALA A 1062 -31.36 23.48 -16.76
CA ALA A 1062 -31.17 22.73 -15.53
C ALA A 1062 -32.10 23.25 -14.42
N ALA A 1063 -32.13 24.57 -14.22
CA ALA A 1063 -33.04 25.22 -13.27
C ALA A 1063 -34.53 24.95 -13.56
N LEU A 1064 -34.92 24.92 -14.84
CA LEU A 1064 -36.28 24.52 -15.23
C LEU A 1064 -36.55 23.05 -14.88
N LEU A 1065 -35.67 22.13 -15.27
CA LEU A 1065 -35.82 20.70 -15.01
C LEU A 1065 -35.91 20.42 -13.51
N MET A 1066 -35.07 21.05 -12.69
CA MET A 1066 -35.08 20.89 -11.24
C MET A 1066 -36.35 21.45 -10.58
N ALA A 1067 -36.86 22.60 -11.06
CA ALA A 1067 -38.14 23.12 -10.58
C ALA A 1067 -39.34 22.22 -10.93
N VAL A 1068 -39.33 21.59 -12.11
CA VAL A 1068 -40.34 20.61 -12.54
C VAL A 1068 -40.18 19.27 -11.79
N PHE A 1069 -38.95 18.83 -11.54
CA PHE A 1069 -38.64 17.67 -10.69
C PHE A 1069 -39.21 17.84 -9.28
N HIS A 1070 -38.93 18.97 -8.62
CA HIS A 1070 -39.44 19.26 -7.28
C HIS A 1070 -40.96 19.46 -7.26
N HIS A 1071 -41.59 19.87 -8.37
CA HIS A 1071 -43.04 19.83 -8.51
C HIS A 1071 -43.58 18.40 -8.41
N TYR A 1072 -43.05 17.46 -9.20
CA TYR A 1072 -43.49 16.06 -9.14
C TYR A 1072 -43.18 15.40 -7.77
N LEU A 1073 -42.08 15.78 -7.13
CA LEU A 1073 -41.72 15.31 -5.79
C LEU A 1073 -42.72 15.77 -4.70
N ASN A 1074 -43.10 17.06 -4.71
CA ASN A 1074 -43.87 17.67 -3.62
C ASN A 1074 -45.38 17.77 -3.87
N ALA A 1075 -45.81 18.07 -5.10
CA ALA A 1075 -47.22 18.26 -5.44
C ALA A 1075 -47.90 16.92 -5.81
N GLU A 1076 -47.23 16.10 -6.61
CA GLU A 1076 -47.73 14.77 -7.04
C GLU A 1076 -47.26 13.64 -6.10
N GLY A 1077 -46.31 13.91 -5.20
CA GLY A 1077 -45.85 12.94 -4.18
C GLY A 1077 -45.08 11.75 -4.76
N LEU A 1078 -44.44 11.91 -5.91
CA LEU A 1078 -43.67 10.84 -6.56
C LEU A 1078 -42.36 10.54 -5.81
N SER A 1079 -41.78 9.35 -6.04
CA SER A 1079 -40.41 9.06 -5.56
C SER A 1079 -39.39 9.94 -6.28
N PRO A 1080 -38.16 10.12 -5.78
CA PRO A 1080 -37.13 10.86 -6.49
C PRO A 1080 -36.87 10.32 -7.91
N VAL A 1081 -36.79 8.99 -8.11
CA VAL A 1081 -36.58 8.41 -9.45
C VAL A 1081 -37.80 8.62 -10.37
N ASP A 1082 -39.03 8.52 -9.85
CA ASP A 1082 -40.24 8.76 -10.64
C ASP A 1082 -40.43 10.25 -10.96
N ALA A 1083 -40.09 11.15 -10.04
CA ALA A 1083 -40.14 12.60 -10.23
C ALA A 1083 -39.13 13.07 -11.27
N LEU A 1084 -37.90 12.53 -11.26
CA LEU A 1084 -36.88 12.85 -12.28
C LEU A 1084 -37.36 12.39 -13.65
N ARG A 1085 -37.83 11.15 -13.74
CA ARG A 1085 -38.42 10.60 -14.97
C ARG A 1085 -39.62 11.44 -15.44
N ALA A 1086 -40.51 11.87 -14.55
CA ALA A 1086 -41.66 12.71 -14.91
C ALA A 1086 -41.23 14.08 -15.45
N ALA A 1087 -40.19 14.71 -14.87
CA ALA A 1087 -39.61 15.93 -15.39
C ALA A 1087 -38.96 15.74 -16.77
N GLN A 1088 -38.21 14.65 -16.98
CA GLN A 1088 -37.64 14.29 -18.28
C GLN A 1088 -38.72 14.03 -19.35
N LEU A 1089 -39.81 13.34 -18.99
CA LEU A 1089 -40.95 13.10 -19.88
C LEU A 1089 -41.70 14.39 -20.21
N TRP A 1090 -41.77 15.33 -19.26
CA TRP A 1090 -42.34 16.66 -19.48
C TRP A 1090 -41.50 17.47 -20.47
N MET A 1091 -40.16 17.47 -20.36
CA MET A 1091 -39.26 18.10 -21.34
C MET A 1091 -39.43 17.50 -22.75
N LEU A 1092 -39.59 16.18 -22.82
CA LEU A 1092 -39.79 15.39 -24.03
C LEU A 1092 -41.19 15.52 -24.66
N ASP A 1093 -42.12 16.25 -24.07
CA ASP A 1093 -43.47 16.45 -24.60
C ASP A 1093 -43.60 17.83 -25.30
N PRO A 1094 -43.82 17.85 -26.63
CA PRO A 1094 -44.11 19.09 -27.36
C PRO A 1094 -45.45 19.73 -26.98
N GLY A 1095 -46.37 18.97 -26.37
CA GLY A 1095 -47.69 19.41 -25.92
C GLY A 1095 -47.79 19.71 -24.43
N ARG A 1096 -46.67 19.72 -23.71
CA ARG A 1096 -46.62 19.87 -22.25
C ARG A 1096 -47.34 21.12 -21.73
N GLU A 1097 -48.08 20.96 -20.65
CA GLU A 1097 -48.67 22.08 -19.91
C GLU A 1097 -47.72 22.55 -18.79
N THR A 1098 -47.68 23.85 -18.49
CA THR A 1098 -46.76 24.38 -17.48
C THR A 1098 -47.23 24.01 -16.06
N PRO A 1099 -46.38 23.39 -15.22
CA PRO A 1099 -46.73 23.12 -13.83
C PRO A 1099 -47.05 24.40 -13.07
N GLY A 1100 -48.13 24.40 -12.28
CA GLY A 1100 -48.65 25.59 -11.60
C GLY A 1100 -47.72 26.22 -10.55
N SER A 1101 -46.57 25.59 -10.26
CA SER A 1101 -45.51 26.11 -9.39
C SER A 1101 -44.43 26.92 -10.11
N LEU A 1102 -44.39 26.93 -11.45
CA LEU A 1102 -43.41 27.72 -12.19
C LEU A 1102 -43.77 29.21 -12.20
N SER A 1103 -42.76 30.08 -12.11
CA SER A 1103 -42.92 31.53 -12.13
C SER A 1103 -41.74 32.23 -12.80
N GLY A 1104 -41.85 33.57 -12.97
CA GLY A 1104 -40.73 34.43 -13.33
C GLY A 1104 -39.99 34.03 -14.61
N VAL A 1105 -38.69 33.75 -14.50
CA VAL A 1105 -37.82 33.37 -15.62
C VAL A 1105 -38.08 31.93 -16.07
N LEU A 1106 -38.34 31.01 -15.13
CA LEU A 1106 -38.56 29.59 -15.42
C LEU A 1106 -39.81 29.36 -16.27
N LEU A 1107 -40.87 30.17 -16.06
CA LEU A 1107 -42.05 30.12 -16.92
C LEU A 1107 -41.72 30.48 -18.39
N ARG A 1108 -40.76 31.38 -18.64
CA ARG A 1108 -40.28 31.69 -20.01
C ARG A 1108 -39.39 30.58 -20.57
N GLN A 1109 -38.56 29.93 -19.74
CA GLN A 1109 -37.79 28.77 -20.18
C GLN A 1109 -38.72 27.61 -20.60
N ALA A 1110 -39.86 27.43 -19.91
CA ALA A 1110 -40.85 26.43 -20.26
C ALA A 1110 -41.49 26.60 -21.66
N GLU A 1111 -41.51 27.81 -22.21
CA GLU A 1111 -42.05 28.13 -23.55
C GLU A 1111 -41.11 27.72 -24.71
N ARG A 1112 -39.86 27.29 -24.41
CA ARG A 1112 -38.87 26.91 -25.43
C ARG A 1112 -39.31 25.71 -26.27
N THR A 1113 -39.09 25.76 -27.58
CA THR A 1113 -39.51 24.66 -28.48
C THR A 1113 -38.48 23.55 -28.63
N ASP A 1114 -37.29 23.67 -28.03
CA ASP A 1114 -36.14 22.78 -28.21
C ASP A 1114 -35.84 21.86 -27.00
N LEU A 1115 -36.70 21.85 -25.97
CA LEU A 1115 -36.49 21.11 -24.72
C LEU A 1115 -36.47 19.57 -24.87
N ASP A 1116 -36.88 19.03 -26.02
CA ASP A 1116 -36.83 17.60 -26.34
C ASP A 1116 -35.42 17.13 -26.77
N ARG A 1117 -34.48 18.05 -27.02
CA ARG A 1117 -33.08 17.77 -27.34
C ARG A 1117 -32.37 17.07 -26.18
N VAL A 1118 -31.70 15.96 -26.47
CA VAL A 1118 -31.02 15.10 -25.48
C VAL A 1118 -30.10 15.87 -24.51
N PRO A 1119 -29.23 16.82 -24.95
CA PRO A 1119 -28.37 17.58 -24.03
C PRO A 1119 -29.10 18.29 -22.89
N LEU A 1120 -30.37 18.65 -23.08
CA LEU A 1120 -31.15 19.51 -22.19
C LEU A 1120 -31.89 18.76 -21.06
N TRP A 1121 -32.16 17.47 -21.21
CA TRP A 1121 -32.93 16.69 -20.22
C TRP A 1121 -32.26 15.38 -19.78
N ALA A 1122 -31.42 14.78 -20.64
CA ALA A 1122 -30.76 13.49 -20.36
C ALA A 1122 -29.46 13.63 -19.55
N ALA A 1123 -29.05 14.85 -19.21
CA ALA A 1123 -27.87 15.09 -18.40
C ALA A 1123 -27.99 14.45 -17.02
N PHE A 1124 -29.20 14.50 -16.44
CA PHE A 1124 -29.47 14.12 -15.06
C PHE A 1124 -29.88 12.65 -14.92
N ILE A 1125 -29.33 11.99 -13.91
CA ILE A 1125 -29.61 10.60 -13.55
C ILE A 1125 -29.88 10.47 -12.05
N HIS A 1126 -30.47 9.33 -11.67
CA HIS A 1126 -30.77 8.97 -10.29
C HIS A 1126 -29.87 7.81 -9.82
N GLN A 1127 -29.11 8.02 -8.74
CA GLN A 1127 -28.37 7.00 -7.99
C GLN A 1127 -29.05 6.81 -6.63
N GLY A 1128 -29.67 5.67 -6.34
CA GLY A 1128 -30.47 5.57 -5.12
C GLY A 1128 -31.38 4.36 -4.98
N HIS A 1129 -32.50 4.57 -4.31
CA HIS A 1129 -33.58 3.61 -4.13
C HIS A 1129 -34.54 3.63 -5.36
N PRO A 1130 -34.69 2.52 -6.11
CA PRO A 1130 -35.46 2.50 -7.35
C PRO A 1130 -36.98 2.44 -7.15
N GLY A 1131 -37.46 2.18 -5.93
CA GLY A 1131 -38.88 1.95 -5.64
C GLY A 1131 -39.79 3.17 -5.79
N PRO A 1132 -41.10 2.95 -6.00
CA PRO A 1132 -42.10 4.02 -5.96
C PRO A 1132 -42.20 4.65 -4.57
N ALA A 1133 -42.89 5.79 -4.47
CA ALA A 1133 -43.15 6.41 -3.18
C ALA A 1133 -43.97 5.44 -2.31
N GLY A 1134 -43.39 5.01 -1.17
CA GLY A 1134 -44.08 4.15 -0.23
C GLY A 1134 -45.37 4.83 0.21
N THR A 1135 -46.51 4.16 0.05
CA THR A 1135 -47.82 4.73 0.34
C THR A 1135 -47.81 5.34 1.74
N ARG A 1136 -47.91 6.68 1.83
CA ARG A 1136 -48.14 7.38 3.11
C ARG A 1136 -49.34 6.70 3.74
N LYS A 1137 -49.13 5.93 4.82
CA LYS A 1137 -50.22 5.38 5.63
C LYS A 1137 -50.96 6.58 6.19
N THR A 1138 -52.05 6.96 5.53
CA THR A 1138 -52.96 7.99 6.01
C THR A 1138 -53.46 7.57 7.38
N SER A 1139 -53.05 8.31 8.40
CA SER A 1139 -53.35 8.02 9.80
C SER A 1139 -54.78 8.43 10.17
N GLU A 1140 -55.75 7.93 9.40
CA GLU A 1140 -57.19 8.07 9.65
C GLU A 1140 -57.89 6.72 9.59
N GLY A 1141 -58.46 6.29 10.72
CA GLY A 1141 -59.54 5.29 10.73
C GLY A 1141 -59.23 3.91 11.30
N GLY A 1142 -59.13 3.81 12.64
CA GLY A 1142 -59.57 2.64 13.40
C GLY A 1142 -58.66 1.41 13.42
N GLY A 1143 -58.17 1.06 14.62
CA GLY A 1143 -57.69 -0.30 14.88
C GLY A 1143 -58.84 -1.32 14.83
N PRO A 1144 -58.49 -2.59 14.57
CA PRO A 1144 -58.78 -3.59 15.59
C PRO A 1144 -57.57 -4.48 15.92
N ASP A 1145 -57.75 -5.26 16.99
CA ASP A 1145 -56.77 -6.12 17.66
C ASP A 1145 -56.29 -7.35 16.85
N GLU A 1146 -55.21 -7.97 17.38
CA GLU A 1146 -54.90 -9.41 17.38
C GLU A 1146 -54.95 -10.20 16.05
N HIS A 1147 -53.78 -10.61 15.54
CA HIS A 1147 -53.21 -11.94 15.84
C HIS A 1147 -51.78 -12.12 15.29
N GLU A 1148 -51.12 -13.16 15.80
CA GLU A 1148 -49.79 -13.68 15.45
C GLU A 1148 -49.44 -13.62 13.95
N TRP A 1149 -48.22 -13.20 13.60
CA TRP A 1149 -47.10 -14.06 13.17
C TRP A 1149 -45.77 -13.28 13.29
#